data_AF-A0A3N8PKK2-F1
#
_entry.id   AF-A0A3N8PKK2-F1
#
_cell.length_a   1.000
_cell.length_b   1.000
_cell.length_c   1.000
_cell.angle_alpha   90.00
_cell.angle_beta   90.00
_cell.angle_gamma   90.00
#
_symmetry.space_group_name_H-M   'P 1'
#
loop_
_entity.id
_entity.type
_entity.pdbx_description
1 polymer ?
#
loop_
_entity_poly.entity_id
_entity_poly.type
_entity_poly.pdbx_seq_one_letter_code
_entity_poly.pdbx_strand_id
1 'polypeptide(L)'
;MTTPTPGVAHGGSRIFTRLDHPYYILAPNFRQTSGGIRAMHYLCHVLNLLGQEAYVCTAVVHPELRTPPLTNDIAQMHARANRSPIVVYPDVVTGNPLNARCVVRYLLAEPGRINGEPITLQPDDLVFTFGPSLVPEEWQADLLRMPLVDTRIFNSDGVDDARRNGTAVFINRHLRRGGTLHPVTAESIEISTRVPERSAHELAALFRQVECVYMYEWSTAVFEALLCGCPVVCIMNDASLSEPTRWVMDGKGIAWGLDEHEIAHAKATVHEARSVYLKEEETFWQQLQNFVERTQAHADQLDAQAVATGAAAQGQPASASRSCIAVVTAEPADHARTSLRFAQPFARLDREWALTFPVTPAGIDPDALQRANLIVLQGDTPGLLSAATLEHLFSLGKPVVLDIDVPLDTLLADLPGAADNARRKAGIRSAVQRAHAIVVPSEALVREYRHVNASVHALPTGVDLEHLHRAAPGVRDHMNLAVSGTGLDGVRLEQVRHALAELRRRFPGKLRVSFVGAALPAGWDREPEVTLIAEPAPYVSYADALKRADLDIALVAAPVTLRDDAPPRAWLECSAAGAATVLVATPAQGCPVVHGSTGWLVADTADAWVDAIAHLIEHPHTRAQLAAAAQDAIRAQHDIGRNAARHGALYARLLAENRTLAPVAATADAAPHRKRLIVYSIDPDASASSRIRLTLPFGFLNDEWELVPGIRDGQIDSSVLATADAILLHRLTPGMLTGNDLYTIFKHEKPVIYETDDLLTDLPAAHPLAAQGGMARAGIELVLRNADAVIVSTPFIASRYRLSHPRVHVLPDSVDFDRFYRPVTARGDDCVTIGIAGASLRADNFALIDAALQAICARHPGKVRVSFVGADVPPGWAGHPAAGCEPELHDYDAHAQRLPERRWDIALLPLADHDYNAGTSTIQWQEYAAAGIASIVSDQPAYRFALHDGCDGLLVPDAPQAWVDALERLIAHPALRRGLARTAQAKVRKHHALQQVLPRYRHVYQQCIDKGAIGNLPARPDAPIPGALILDAEGDLDQVRLSLQDIARRPEQDLLAVVVTTSQAPLPEWTDKVRYLHAPAHEYTATVEQLCALPAFDWTLIVEAGDGRAAQARTPADAVIA
;
A
#
# COMPACT_ATOMS: atom_id res chain seq x y z
N MET A 1 -13.17 25.38 21.06
CA MET A 1 -12.59 25.12 22.39
C MET A 1 -11.19 25.67 22.39
N THR A 2 -10.92 26.63 23.27
CA THR A 2 -9.58 27.14 23.55
C THR A 2 -8.80 26.05 24.27
N THR A 3 -7.79 25.50 23.61
CA THR A 3 -6.78 24.65 24.25
C THR A 3 -6.13 25.48 25.37
N PRO A 4 -6.06 24.97 26.62
CA PRO A 4 -5.26 25.62 27.65
C PRO A 4 -3.80 25.55 27.19
N THR A 5 -3.15 26.70 27.12
CA THR A 5 -1.69 26.79 26.97
C THR A 5 -1.05 26.00 28.12
N PRO A 6 -0.27 24.93 27.87
CA PRO A 6 0.56 24.35 28.91
C PRO A 6 1.79 25.23 29.06
N GLY A 7 1.67 26.23 29.93
CA GLY A 7 2.83 26.83 30.56
C GLY A 7 3.30 25.94 31.71
N VAL A 8 4.62 25.76 31.82
CA VAL A 8 5.40 25.17 32.93
C VAL A 8 5.56 23.64 32.84
N ALA A 9 6.73 23.00 32.79
CA ALA A 9 8.12 23.41 33.02
C ALA A 9 9.08 22.68 32.06
N HIS A 10 10.05 23.40 31.48
CA HIS A 10 11.25 22.80 30.88
C HIS A 10 12.13 22.20 31.98
N GLY A 11 11.76 21.02 32.48
CA GLY A 11 12.59 20.17 33.32
C GLY A 11 13.20 19.04 32.49
N GLY A 12 14.24 19.32 31.71
CA GLY A 12 15.19 18.26 31.31
C GLY A 12 15.13 17.68 29.89
N SER A 13 14.38 18.24 28.94
CA SER A 13 14.51 17.81 27.54
C SER A 13 15.84 18.29 26.93
N ARG A 14 16.87 17.44 26.99
CA ARG A 14 18.13 17.63 26.29
C ARG A 14 18.04 16.89 24.96
N ILE A 15 18.68 17.43 23.92
CA ILE A 15 18.70 16.82 22.58
C ILE A 15 19.24 15.37 22.56
N PHE A 16 19.99 14.99 23.60
CA PHE A 16 20.58 13.65 23.77
C PHE A 16 19.95 12.84 24.91
N THR A 17 18.77 13.23 25.41
CA THR A 17 18.06 12.43 26.41
C THR A 17 17.65 11.09 25.80
N ARG A 18 17.78 10.01 26.58
CA ARG A 18 17.33 8.67 26.17
C ARG A 18 15.82 8.71 25.92
N LEU A 19 15.38 8.07 24.85
CA LEU A 19 13.95 7.92 24.57
C LEU A 19 13.28 7.04 25.65
N ASP A 20 12.06 7.41 26.02
CA ASP A 20 11.21 6.68 26.96
C ASP A 20 10.91 5.24 26.49
N HIS A 21 10.31 4.41 27.35
CA HIS A 21 9.88 3.06 26.93
C HIS A 21 8.66 3.13 26.00
N PRO A 22 8.62 2.33 24.92
CA PRO A 22 7.47 2.31 24.01
C PRO A 22 6.27 1.58 24.62
N TYR A 23 5.06 1.99 24.28
CA TYR A 23 3.81 1.32 24.69
C TYR A 23 3.34 0.35 23.62
N TYR A 24 3.08 -0.91 23.99
CA TYR A 24 2.34 -1.85 23.14
C TYR A 24 0.97 -2.11 23.74
N ILE A 25 -0.07 -1.83 22.98
CA ILE A 25 -1.45 -1.86 23.44
C ILE A 25 -2.13 -3.03 22.75
N LEU A 26 -2.42 -4.09 23.51
CA LEU A 26 -3.10 -5.26 22.97
C LEU A 26 -4.59 -4.95 22.82
N ALA A 27 -5.05 -4.77 21.58
CA ALA A 27 -6.44 -4.45 21.28
C ALA A 27 -6.97 -5.36 20.18
N PRO A 28 -8.25 -5.75 20.22
CA PRO A 28 -8.94 -6.30 19.05
C PRO A 28 -9.00 -5.27 17.91
N ASN A 29 -9.35 -5.74 16.71
CA ASN A 29 -9.62 -4.90 15.54
C ASN A 29 -10.58 -3.76 15.89
N PHE A 30 -10.28 -2.54 15.44
CA PHE A 30 -11.11 -1.36 15.71
C PHE A 30 -12.57 -1.60 15.30
N ARG A 31 -13.50 -1.26 16.20
CA ARG A 31 -14.95 -1.31 15.97
C ARG A 31 -15.62 -0.13 16.65
N GLN A 32 -16.38 0.65 15.89
CA GLN A 32 -17.06 1.84 16.40
C GLN A 32 -18.13 1.51 17.47
N THR A 33 -18.73 0.33 17.38
CA THR A 33 -19.79 -0.14 18.29
C THR A 33 -19.29 -0.71 19.62
N SER A 34 -17.98 -0.81 19.85
CA SER A 34 -17.42 -1.35 21.08
C SER A 34 -16.65 -0.30 21.87
N GLY A 35 -17.19 0.09 23.02
CA GLY A 35 -16.55 1.04 23.93
C GLY A 35 -15.17 0.59 24.43
N GLY A 36 -15.00 -0.69 24.75
CA GLY A 36 -13.72 -1.22 25.21
C GLY A 36 -12.64 -1.21 24.11
N ILE A 37 -13.01 -1.59 22.88
CA ILE A 37 -12.09 -1.51 21.74
C ILE A 37 -11.74 -0.04 21.45
N ARG A 38 -12.73 0.86 21.45
CA ARG A 38 -12.50 2.31 21.32
C ARG A 38 -11.53 2.81 22.38
N ALA A 39 -11.71 2.45 23.65
CA ALA A 39 -10.85 2.88 24.74
C ALA A 39 -9.37 2.51 24.50
N MET A 40 -9.11 1.29 24.03
CA MET A 40 -7.74 0.83 23.77
C MET A 40 -7.08 1.56 22.59
N HIS A 41 -7.83 1.75 21.49
CA HIS A 41 -7.32 2.51 20.34
C HIS A 41 -7.16 3.99 20.67
N TYR A 42 -8.09 4.59 21.41
CA TYR A 42 -8.00 5.98 21.84
C TYR A 42 -6.82 6.18 22.79
N LEU A 43 -6.52 5.21 23.67
CA LEU A 43 -5.31 5.24 24.50
C LEU A 43 -4.03 5.30 23.65
N CYS A 44 -3.93 4.48 22.61
CA CYS A 44 -2.80 4.55 21.68
C CYS A 44 -2.73 5.92 20.99
N HIS A 45 -3.87 6.42 20.53
CA HIS A 45 -3.96 7.72 19.87
C HIS A 45 -3.46 8.87 20.75
N VAL A 46 -4.00 9.00 21.96
CA VAL A 46 -3.69 10.12 22.88
C VAL A 46 -2.27 10.03 23.44
N LEU A 47 -1.71 8.83 23.64
CA LEU A 47 -0.29 8.67 23.98
C LEU A 47 0.61 9.21 22.85
N ASN A 48 0.29 8.87 21.60
CA ASN A 48 1.02 9.40 20.45
C ASN A 48 0.83 10.92 20.26
N LEU A 49 -0.32 11.49 20.65
CA LEU A 49 -0.52 12.95 20.66
C LEU A 49 0.34 13.64 21.73
N LEU A 50 0.55 12.99 22.88
CA LEU A 50 1.46 13.48 23.93
C LEU A 50 2.96 13.26 23.60
N GLY A 51 3.27 12.74 22.41
CA GLY A 51 4.65 12.49 21.99
C GLY A 51 5.26 11.21 22.57
N GLN A 52 4.48 10.38 23.26
CA GLN A 52 4.90 9.03 23.64
C GLN A 52 4.88 8.12 22.42
N GLU A 53 5.72 7.09 22.42
CA GLU A 53 5.77 6.13 21.32
C GLU A 53 4.84 4.95 21.61
N ALA A 54 3.67 4.89 20.97
CA ALA A 54 2.64 3.90 21.27
C ALA A 54 2.12 3.17 20.02
N TYR A 55 1.91 1.86 20.14
CA TYR A 55 1.48 0.97 19.04
C TYR A 55 0.36 0.05 19.47
N VAL A 56 -0.55 -0.31 18.55
CA VAL A 56 -1.59 -1.32 18.79
C VAL A 56 -1.22 -2.67 18.18
N CYS A 57 -1.48 -3.76 18.89
CA CYS A 57 -1.17 -5.12 18.42
C CYS A 57 -2.25 -5.71 17.50
N THR A 58 -2.83 -4.91 16.62
CA THR A 58 -3.82 -5.32 15.61
C THR A 58 -3.56 -4.57 14.30
N ALA A 59 -3.88 -5.21 13.17
CA ALA A 59 -3.76 -4.61 11.84
C ALA A 59 -4.94 -3.69 11.45
N VAL A 60 -6.09 -3.79 12.14
CA VAL A 60 -7.29 -3.01 11.80
C VAL A 60 -7.47 -1.88 12.81
N VAL A 61 -7.26 -0.66 12.33
CA VAL A 61 -7.23 0.58 13.13
C VAL A 61 -8.18 1.63 12.55
N HIS A 62 -8.49 2.69 13.31
CA HIS A 62 -9.32 3.78 12.79
C HIS A 62 -8.48 4.72 11.88
N PRO A 63 -8.95 5.08 10.67
CA PRO A 63 -8.13 5.81 9.70
C PRO A 63 -7.76 7.23 10.15
N GLU A 64 -8.59 7.87 10.98
CA GLU A 64 -8.34 9.24 11.45
C GLU A 64 -7.56 9.30 12.78
N LEU A 65 -7.28 8.16 13.42
CA LEU A 65 -6.54 8.14 14.69
C LEU A 65 -5.06 7.80 14.44
N ARG A 66 -4.20 8.41 15.25
CA ARG A 66 -2.77 8.09 15.33
C ARG A 66 -2.52 6.79 16.11
N THR A 67 -2.95 5.67 15.54
CA THR A 67 -2.90 4.34 16.16
C THR A 67 -2.09 3.38 15.29
N PRO A 68 -0.76 3.53 15.21
CA PRO A 68 0.06 2.71 14.33
C PRO A 68 0.06 1.25 14.81
N PRO A 69 -0.06 0.26 13.89
CA PRO A 69 0.05 -1.13 14.25
C PRO A 69 1.49 -1.48 14.66
N LEU A 70 1.64 -2.30 15.70
CA LEU A 70 2.94 -2.85 16.09
C LEU A 70 3.38 -3.88 15.04
N THR A 71 4.46 -3.59 14.32
CA THR A 71 5.09 -4.55 13.41
C THR A 71 6.27 -5.26 14.08
N ASN A 72 6.67 -6.40 13.52
CA ASN A 72 7.85 -7.11 13.98
C ASN A 72 9.12 -6.25 13.84
N ASP A 73 9.22 -5.41 12.81
CA ASP A 73 10.37 -4.52 12.61
C ASP A 73 10.46 -3.45 13.71
N ILE A 74 9.32 -2.86 14.10
CA ILE A 74 9.23 -1.90 15.20
C ILE A 74 9.62 -2.59 16.52
N ALA A 75 9.08 -3.78 16.77
CA ALA A 75 9.41 -4.53 17.99
C ALA A 75 10.91 -4.89 18.06
N GLN A 76 11.50 -5.29 16.93
CA GLN A 76 12.93 -5.56 16.83
C GLN A 76 13.78 -4.30 16.97
N MET A 77 13.34 -3.16 16.43
CA MET A 77 14.01 -1.87 16.61
C MET A 77 14.11 -1.51 18.08
N HIS A 78 13.02 -1.63 18.84
CA HIS A 78 13.03 -1.37 20.29
C HIS A 78 13.93 -2.34 21.04
N ALA A 79 13.89 -3.63 20.69
CA ALA A 79 14.77 -4.63 21.28
C ALA A 79 16.25 -4.32 21.05
N ARG A 80 16.64 -3.92 19.82
CA ARG A 80 18.02 -3.50 19.48
C ARG A 80 18.45 -2.23 20.22
N ALA A 81 17.51 -1.32 20.43
CA ALA A 81 17.72 -0.10 21.22
C ALA A 81 17.73 -0.36 22.73
N ASN A 82 17.55 -1.61 23.17
CA ASN A 82 17.40 -2.02 24.57
C ASN A 82 16.33 -1.18 25.29
N ARG A 83 15.21 -0.95 24.60
CA ARG A 83 14.02 -0.25 25.11
C ARG A 83 12.94 -1.30 25.35
N SER A 84 12.68 -1.61 26.60
CA SER A 84 11.68 -2.59 27.01
C SER A 84 10.28 -2.00 26.81
N PRO A 85 9.34 -2.68 26.16
CA PRO A 85 8.01 -2.13 26.01
C PRO A 85 7.22 -2.20 27.33
N ILE A 86 6.41 -1.17 27.57
CA ILE A 86 5.29 -1.20 28.51
C ILE A 86 4.11 -1.81 27.77
N VAL A 87 3.59 -2.94 28.24
CA VAL A 87 2.49 -3.62 27.55
C VAL A 87 1.17 -3.45 28.29
N VAL A 88 0.17 -2.91 27.60
CA VAL A 88 -1.16 -2.65 28.13
C VAL A 88 -2.12 -3.74 27.65
N TYR A 89 -2.67 -4.50 28.59
CA TYR A 89 -3.67 -5.54 28.34
C TYR A 89 -5.06 -5.12 28.86
N PRO A 90 -6.13 -5.35 28.08
CA PRO A 90 -7.50 -5.14 28.54
C PRO A 90 -7.95 -6.31 29.44
N ASP A 91 -9.03 -6.14 30.18
CA ASP A 91 -9.60 -7.14 31.11
C ASP A 91 -10.00 -8.49 30.47
N VAL A 92 -10.08 -8.56 29.14
CA VAL A 92 -10.38 -9.80 28.41
C VAL A 92 -9.15 -10.67 28.14
N VAL A 93 -7.94 -10.21 28.48
CA VAL A 93 -6.67 -10.92 28.23
C VAL A 93 -6.08 -11.45 29.52
N THR A 94 -5.95 -12.77 29.61
CA THR A 94 -5.33 -13.47 30.72
C THR A 94 -3.82 -13.64 30.51
N GLY A 95 -3.05 -13.64 31.61
CA GLY A 95 -1.60 -13.84 31.58
C GLY A 95 -0.82 -12.73 30.88
N ASN A 96 0.42 -13.01 30.50
CA ASN A 96 1.32 -12.05 29.85
C ASN A 96 1.78 -12.59 28.48
N PRO A 97 0.89 -12.57 27.46
CA PRO A 97 1.13 -13.25 26.18
C PRO A 97 2.31 -12.67 25.38
N LEU A 98 2.63 -11.39 25.54
CA LEU A 98 3.81 -10.77 24.91
C LEU A 98 5.09 -10.91 25.74
N ASN A 99 5.03 -11.64 26.85
CA ASN A 99 6.14 -11.88 27.77
C ASN A 99 6.88 -10.59 28.16
N ALA A 100 6.12 -9.53 28.41
CA ALA A 100 6.65 -8.21 28.70
C ALA A 100 7.09 -8.09 30.16
N ARG A 101 8.11 -7.29 30.41
CA ARG A 101 8.60 -7.06 31.77
C ARG A 101 7.67 -6.13 32.56
N CYS A 102 7.27 -5.02 31.92
CA CYS A 102 6.34 -4.06 32.50
C CYS A 102 4.95 -4.30 31.92
N VAL A 103 4.03 -4.77 32.77
CA VAL A 103 2.67 -5.10 32.38
C VAL A 103 1.70 -4.13 33.04
N VAL A 104 0.77 -3.61 32.25
CA VAL A 104 -0.32 -2.75 32.68
C VAL A 104 -1.64 -3.43 32.36
N ARG A 105 -2.50 -3.62 33.36
CA ARG A 105 -3.86 -4.13 33.23
C ARG A 105 -4.82 -2.96 33.21
N TYR A 106 -5.53 -2.77 32.10
CA TYR A 106 -6.54 -1.73 31.99
C TYR A 106 -7.95 -2.33 32.05
N LEU A 107 -8.62 -2.10 33.18
CA LEU A 107 -9.95 -2.66 33.46
C LEU A 107 -11.03 -1.80 32.81
N LEU A 108 -11.65 -2.34 31.75
CA LEU A 108 -12.76 -1.71 31.02
C LEU A 108 -14.11 -2.36 31.37
N ALA A 109 -14.08 -3.57 31.95
CA ALA A 109 -15.19 -4.25 32.60
C ALA A 109 -14.69 -5.02 33.84
N GLU A 110 -15.63 -5.56 34.64
CA GLU A 110 -15.31 -6.50 35.72
C GLU A 110 -14.50 -7.69 35.19
N PRO A 111 -13.34 -8.03 35.78
CA PRO A 111 -12.53 -9.18 35.36
C PRO A 111 -13.35 -10.47 35.27
N GLY A 112 -13.21 -11.21 34.16
CA GLY A 112 -13.93 -12.47 33.93
C GLY A 112 -15.41 -12.32 33.52
N ARG A 113 -15.96 -11.10 33.49
CA ARG A 113 -17.38 -10.84 33.14
C ARG A 113 -17.73 -11.14 31.69
N ILE A 114 -16.77 -10.98 30.77
CA ILE A 114 -16.97 -11.08 29.32
C ILE A 114 -16.61 -12.47 28.78
N ASN A 115 -15.46 -13.02 29.19
CA ASN A 115 -14.94 -14.29 28.68
C ASN A 115 -15.08 -15.46 29.67
N GLY A 116 -15.44 -15.21 30.94
CA GLY A 116 -15.57 -16.23 31.98
C GLY A 116 -14.26 -16.68 32.63
N GLU A 117 -13.12 -16.09 32.26
CA GLU A 117 -11.80 -16.50 32.74
C GLU A 117 -11.27 -15.54 33.82
N PRO A 118 -10.81 -16.04 34.99
CA PRO A 118 -10.24 -15.19 36.03
C PRO A 118 -8.87 -14.63 35.62
N ILE A 119 -8.57 -13.39 36.01
CA ILE A 119 -7.25 -12.78 35.82
C ILE A 119 -6.43 -12.99 37.09
N THR A 120 -5.25 -13.60 36.95
CA THR A 120 -4.26 -13.71 38.04
C THR A 120 -3.21 -12.61 37.90
N LEU A 121 -3.25 -11.59 38.78
CA LEU A 121 -2.24 -10.53 38.82
C LEU A 121 -0.87 -11.08 39.23
N GLN A 122 0.17 -10.62 38.54
CA GLN A 122 1.55 -10.82 38.99
C GLN A 122 1.95 -9.70 39.96
N PRO A 123 2.93 -9.92 40.86
CA PRO A 123 3.33 -8.91 41.86
C PRO A 123 3.72 -7.55 41.28
N ASP A 124 4.24 -7.51 40.06
CA ASP A 124 4.72 -6.30 39.38
C ASP A 124 3.72 -5.73 38.35
N ASP A 125 2.53 -6.31 38.20
CA ASP A 125 1.49 -5.80 37.30
C ASP A 125 0.94 -4.47 37.85
N LEU A 126 0.93 -3.41 37.03
CA LEU A 126 0.19 -2.18 37.34
C LEU A 126 -1.26 -2.33 36.90
N VAL A 127 -2.20 -1.80 37.69
CA VAL A 127 -3.63 -1.84 37.37
C VAL A 127 -4.16 -0.42 37.23
N PHE A 128 -4.78 -0.15 36.08
CA PHE A 128 -5.57 1.03 35.83
C PHE A 128 -7.02 0.63 35.56
N THR A 129 -7.97 1.49 35.91
CA THR A 129 -9.39 1.21 35.75
C THR A 129 -10.12 2.37 35.08
N PHE A 130 -11.11 2.04 34.25
CA PHE A 130 -12.05 3.01 33.69
C PHE A 130 -12.99 3.58 34.76
N GLY A 131 -13.32 2.78 35.79
CA GLY A 131 -14.24 3.16 36.84
C GLY A 131 -14.01 2.38 38.15
N PRO A 132 -14.24 3.00 39.32
CA PRO A 132 -13.90 2.40 40.61
C PRO A 132 -14.69 1.13 40.91
N SER A 133 -15.92 1.00 40.41
CA SER A 133 -16.77 -0.18 40.62
C SER A 133 -16.32 -1.42 39.83
N LEU A 134 -15.31 -1.32 38.96
CA LEU A 134 -14.78 -2.44 38.18
C LEU A 134 -13.63 -3.18 38.91
N VAL A 135 -13.11 -2.60 39.98
CA VAL A 135 -11.92 -3.06 40.69
C VAL A 135 -12.34 -4.07 41.76
N PRO A 136 -11.82 -5.32 41.74
CA PRO A 136 -12.04 -6.27 42.83
C PRO A 136 -11.55 -5.73 44.18
N GLU A 137 -12.21 -6.08 45.29
CA GLU A 137 -11.90 -5.53 46.64
C GLU A 137 -10.42 -5.67 47.05
N GLU A 138 -9.77 -6.74 46.59
CA GLU A 138 -8.38 -7.08 46.92
C GLU A 138 -7.34 -6.35 46.01
N TRP A 139 -7.78 -5.58 45.02
CA TRP A 139 -6.90 -4.97 44.01
C TRP A 139 -6.75 -3.47 44.21
N GLN A 140 -5.53 -2.96 44.04
CA GLN A 140 -5.26 -1.53 43.98
C GLN A 140 -5.16 -1.09 42.52
N ALA A 141 -5.96 -0.09 42.12
CA ALA A 141 -5.95 0.44 40.75
C ALA A 141 -6.03 1.97 40.71
N ASP A 142 -5.35 2.56 39.74
CA ASP A 142 -5.45 3.99 39.45
C ASP A 142 -6.54 4.29 38.43
N LEU A 143 -7.18 5.45 38.56
CA LEU A 143 -8.23 5.85 37.63
C LEU A 143 -7.64 6.39 36.33
N LEU A 144 -8.08 5.82 35.21
CA LEU A 144 -7.86 6.32 33.86
C LEU A 144 -9.19 6.20 33.10
N ARG A 145 -10.00 7.26 33.08
CA ARG A 145 -11.32 7.25 32.43
C ARG A 145 -11.22 7.87 31.05
N MET A 146 -11.12 7.02 30.03
CA MET A 146 -11.05 7.47 28.63
C MET A 146 -12.35 8.16 28.18
N PRO A 147 -12.31 9.40 27.65
CA PRO A 147 -13.45 9.99 26.96
C PRO A 147 -13.70 9.23 25.66
N LEU A 148 -14.85 8.56 25.57
CA LEU A 148 -15.18 7.74 24.41
C LEU A 148 -16.02 8.47 23.36
N VAL A 149 -16.73 9.55 23.68
CA VAL A 149 -17.74 10.14 22.79
C VAL A 149 -17.17 11.30 21.99
N ASP A 150 -17.37 11.28 20.67
CA ASP A 150 -17.06 12.42 19.81
C ASP A 150 -18.15 13.50 19.93
N THR A 151 -17.86 14.54 20.70
CA THR A 151 -18.78 15.66 20.98
C THR A 151 -19.08 16.52 19.74
N ARG A 152 -18.33 16.37 18.64
CA ARG A 152 -18.65 17.01 17.36
C ARG A 152 -19.89 16.38 16.72
N ILE A 153 -20.10 15.08 16.96
CA ILE A 153 -21.23 14.31 16.40
C ILE A 153 -22.38 14.26 17.41
N PHE A 154 -22.07 13.85 18.64
CA PHE A 154 -23.04 13.73 19.74
C PHE A 154 -23.06 15.03 20.55
N ASN A 155 -24.05 15.86 20.25
CA ASN A 155 -24.29 17.13 20.92
C ASN A 155 -25.78 17.47 20.86
N SER A 156 -26.22 18.41 21.68
CA SER A 156 -27.61 18.88 21.74
C SER A 156 -27.92 20.01 20.75
N ASP A 157 -27.08 20.25 19.75
CA ASP A 157 -27.27 21.36 18.83
C ASP A 157 -28.51 21.10 17.94
N GLY A 158 -29.41 22.08 17.86
CA GLY A 158 -30.64 21.99 17.08
C GLY A 158 -31.75 21.12 17.70
N VAL A 159 -31.63 20.74 18.97
CA VAL A 159 -32.68 20.00 19.71
C VAL A 159 -33.87 20.92 20.03
N ASP A 160 -35.08 20.44 19.72
CA ASP A 160 -36.36 21.02 20.15
C ASP A 160 -37.11 19.97 20.98
N ASP A 161 -37.06 20.12 22.31
CA ASP A 161 -37.64 19.14 23.24
C ASP A 161 -39.16 18.98 23.07
N ALA A 162 -39.85 19.97 22.50
CA ALA A 162 -41.29 19.88 22.23
C ALA A 162 -41.62 18.96 21.04
N ARG A 163 -40.63 18.63 20.21
CA ARG A 163 -40.80 17.76 19.03
C ARG A 163 -40.35 16.32 19.27
N ARG A 164 -39.79 16.03 20.46
CA ARG A 164 -39.35 14.67 20.79
C ARG A 164 -40.56 13.73 20.82
N ASN A 165 -40.41 12.56 20.22
CA ASN A 165 -41.45 11.53 20.23
C ASN A 165 -40.84 10.12 20.21
N GLY A 166 -41.56 9.17 20.80
CA GLY A 166 -41.14 7.78 20.85
C GLY A 166 -39.93 7.55 21.76
N THR A 167 -39.48 6.31 21.82
CA THR A 167 -38.41 5.87 22.72
C THR A 167 -37.47 4.92 21.99
N ALA A 168 -36.22 4.86 22.44
CA ALA A 168 -35.25 3.88 21.96
C ALA A 168 -34.90 2.88 23.07
N VAL A 169 -34.38 1.70 22.70
CA VAL A 169 -33.99 0.66 23.66
C VAL A 169 -32.68 -0.02 23.28
N PHE A 170 -31.79 -0.20 24.26
CA PHE A 170 -30.56 -0.97 24.11
C PHE A 170 -30.64 -2.30 24.88
N ILE A 171 -30.62 -3.41 24.14
CA ILE A 171 -30.74 -4.79 24.64
C ILE A 171 -29.86 -5.76 23.84
N ASN A 172 -28.66 -6.07 24.33
CA ASN A 172 -27.70 -6.92 23.62
C ASN A 172 -27.42 -8.26 24.34
N ARG A 173 -27.02 -8.21 25.62
CA ARG A 173 -26.69 -9.37 26.45
C ARG A 173 -27.79 -9.79 27.40
N HIS A 174 -28.71 -8.89 27.76
CA HIS A 174 -29.79 -9.17 28.71
C HIS A 174 -30.60 -10.43 28.38
N LEU A 175 -31.10 -10.53 27.14
CA LEU A 175 -31.86 -11.70 26.67
C LEU A 175 -31.03 -12.98 26.65
N ARG A 176 -29.75 -12.89 26.26
CA ARG A 176 -28.84 -14.04 26.22
C ARG A 176 -28.52 -14.60 27.61
N ARG A 177 -28.64 -13.76 28.65
CA ARG A 177 -28.48 -14.13 30.05
C ARG A 177 -29.79 -14.60 30.70
N GLY A 178 -30.84 -14.84 29.90
CA GLY A 178 -32.14 -15.31 30.39
C GLY A 178 -33.05 -14.22 30.96
N GLY A 179 -32.70 -12.94 30.77
CA GLY A 179 -33.54 -11.82 31.18
C GLY A 179 -34.78 -11.64 30.30
N THR A 180 -35.85 -11.08 30.86
CA THR A 180 -37.11 -10.75 30.16
C THR A 180 -37.23 -9.25 29.90
N LEU A 181 -37.97 -8.87 28.86
CA LEU A 181 -38.24 -7.46 28.54
C LEU A 181 -39.47 -6.96 29.31
N HIS A 182 -39.38 -5.75 29.83
CA HIS A 182 -40.47 -4.99 30.42
C HIS A 182 -41.40 -4.43 29.32
N PRO A 183 -42.73 -4.43 29.52
CA PRO A 183 -43.70 -3.94 28.52
C PRO A 183 -43.48 -2.49 28.08
N VAL A 184 -42.87 -1.64 28.93
CA VAL A 184 -42.58 -0.23 28.61
C VAL A 184 -41.70 -0.05 27.38
N THR A 185 -40.92 -1.08 27.01
CA THR A 185 -40.03 -1.03 25.85
C THR A 185 -40.60 -1.73 24.61
N ALA A 186 -41.86 -2.14 24.62
CA ALA A 186 -42.45 -2.93 23.52
C ALA A 186 -42.45 -2.20 22.17
N GLU A 187 -42.72 -0.90 22.17
CA GLU A 187 -42.77 -0.04 20.98
C GLU A 187 -41.48 0.78 20.78
N SER A 188 -40.42 0.51 21.54
CA SER A 188 -39.17 1.25 21.45
C SER A 188 -38.36 0.86 20.21
N ILE A 189 -37.69 1.83 19.60
CA ILE A 189 -36.73 1.61 18.52
C ILE A 189 -35.48 0.93 19.10
N GLU A 190 -35.22 -0.31 18.69
CA GLU A 190 -34.01 -1.01 19.12
C GLU A 190 -32.75 -0.40 18.49
N ILE A 191 -31.75 -0.14 19.33
CA ILE A 191 -30.43 0.43 18.97
C ILE A 191 -29.26 -0.49 19.36
N SER A 192 -29.54 -1.76 19.65
CA SER A 192 -28.54 -2.76 20.04
C SER A 192 -27.78 -3.30 18.82
N THR A 193 -26.74 -4.10 19.05
CA THR A 193 -26.03 -4.80 17.95
C THR A 193 -26.81 -5.98 17.35
N ARG A 194 -28.07 -6.19 17.75
CA ARG A 194 -28.97 -7.21 17.17
C ARG A 194 -29.72 -6.69 15.95
N VAL A 195 -29.75 -5.37 15.74
CA VAL A 195 -30.33 -4.72 14.57
C VAL A 195 -29.22 -4.18 13.66
N PRO A 196 -29.52 -3.86 12.38
CA PRO A 196 -28.55 -3.22 11.50
C PRO A 196 -27.90 -2.00 12.15
N GLU A 197 -26.59 -1.90 11.99
CA GLU A 197 -25.78 -0.84 12.60
C GLU A 197 -26.15 0.52 12.01
N ARG A 198 -26.44 1.49 12.89
CA ARG A 198 -26.60 2.89 12.52
C ARG A 198 -25.24 3.57 12.59
N SER A 199 -24.96 4.46 11.65
CA SER A 199 -23.82 5.36 11.75
C SER A 199 -23.93 6.24 13.00
N ALA A 200 -22.79 6.77 13.46
CA ALA A 200 -22.77 7.69 14.60
C ALA A 200 -23.67 8.92 14.38
N HIS A 201 -23.77 9.41 13.13
CA HIS A 201 -24.63 10.53 12.76
C HIS A 201 -26.12 10.17 12.82
N GLU A 202 -26.50 9.00 12.31
CA GLU A 202 -27.89 8.50 12.39
C GLU A 202 -28.32 8.24 13.84
N LEU A 203 -27.41 7.68 14.64
CA LEU A 203 -27.66 7.42 16.06
C LEU A 203 -27.79 8.74 16.86
N ALA A 204 -26.92 9.71 16.60
CA ALA A 204 -27.01 11.04 17.21
C ALA A 204 -28.32 11.76 16.81
N ALA A 205 -28.69 11.70 15.52
CA ALA A 205 -29.96 12.23 15.03
C ALA A 205 -31.17 11.57 15.70
N LEU A 206 -31.16 10.24 15.87
CA LEU A 206 -32.19 9.52 16.60
C LEU A 206 -32.26 9.96 18.06
N PHE A 207 -31.13 10.09 18.74
CA PHE A 207 -31.10 10.57 20.13
C PHE A 207 -31.62 12.00 20.29
N ARG A 208 -31.45 12.87 19.29
CA ARG A 208 -32.06 14.22 19.33
C ARG A 208 -33.58 14.20 19.13
N GLN A 209 -34.16 13.10 18.63
CA GLN A 209 -35.58 12.98 18.29
C GLN A 209 -36.41 12.19 19.32
N VAL A 210 -35.82 11.22 20.03
CA VAL A 210 -36.58 10.40 20.99
C VAL A 210 -36.71 11.05 22.35
N GLU A 211 -37.75 10.69 23.10
CA GLU A 211 -38.02 11.23 24.44
C GLU A 211 -37.08 10.67 25.51
N CYS A 212 -36.71 9.41 25.39
CA CYS A 212 -35.72 8.76 26.24
C CYS A 212 -35.16 7.48 25.59
N VAL A 213 -34.04 7.01 26.15
CA VAL A 213 -33.44 5.71 25.80
C VAL A 213 -33.54 4.77 27.01
N TYR A 214 -34.13 3.60 26.82
CA TYR A 214 -34.15 2.54 27.82
C TYR A 214 -32.94 1.63 27.71
N MET A 215 -32.30 1.35 28.85
CA MET A 215 -31.10 0.52 28.92
C MET A 215 -31.34 -0.67 29.84
N TYR A 216 -31.21 -1.89 29.33
CA TYR A 216 -31.20 -3.10 30.18
C TYR A 216 -29.79 -3.47 30.65
N GLU A 217 -28.78 -2.79 30.11
CA GLU A 217 -27.39 -3.09 30.32
C GLU A 217 -26.52 -1.87 30.03
N TRP A 218 -25.32 -1.84 30.61
CA TRP A 218 -24.33 -0.80 30.35
C TRP A 218 -23.79 -0.82 28.92
N SER A 219 -23.74 0.36 28.30
CA SER A 219 -23.16 0.62 26.99
C SER A 219 -22.70 2.08 26.88
N THR A 220 -21.77 2.37 25.96
CA THR A 220 -21.36 3.75 25.63
C THR A 220 -22.51 4.60 25.09
N ALA A 221 -23.57 3.96 24.59
CA ALA A 221 -24.81 4.60 24.15
C ALA A 221 -25.43 5.51 25.22
N VAL A 222 -25.17 5.25 26.52
CA VAL A 222 -25.60 6.14 27.62
C VAL A 222 -25.02 7.54 27.43
N PHE A 223 -23.71 7.66 27.30
CA PHE A 223 -23.03 8.96 27.15
C PHE A 223 -23.42 9.65 25.84
N GLU A 224 -23.53 8.88 24.75
CA GLU A 224 -23.93 9.35 23.42
C GLU A 224 -25.36 9.95 23.45
N ALA A 225 -26.30 9.29 24.12
CA ALA A 225 -27.67 9.80 24.29
C ALA A 225 -27.72 11.06 25.15
N LEU A 226 -27.04 11.05 26.31
CA LEU A 226 -27.01 12.18 27.23
C LEU A 226 -26.44 13.44 26.58
N LEU A 227 -25.36 13.31 25.79
CA LEU A 227 -24.74 14.43 25.08
C LEU A 227 -25.63 14.99 23.95
N CYS A 228 -26.53 14.18 23.39
CA CYS A 228 -27.60 14.62 22.49
C CYS A 228 -28.81 15.23 23.21
N GLY A 229 -28.73 15.44 24.53
CA GLY A 229 -29.83 15.93 25.35
C GLY A 229 -30.95 14.91 25.57
N CYS A 230 -30.69 13.62 25.30
CA CYS A 230 -31.67 12.55 25.48
C CYS A 230 -31.49 11.89 26.85
N PRO A 231 -32.51 11.90 27.73
CA PRO A 231 -32.42 11.25 29.03
C PRO A 231 -32.38 9.72 28.87
N VAL A 232 -31.73 9.07 29.83
CA VAL A 232 -31.52 7.62 29.84
C VAL A 232 -32.26 7.00 31.03
N VAL A 233 -32.99 5.91 30.78
CA VAL A 233 -33.72 5.17 31.80
C VAL A 233 -33.15 3.75 31.90
N CYS A 234 -32.47 3.48 33.00
CA CYS A 234 -31.85 2.19 33.30
C CYS A 234 -32.88 1.24 33.93
N ILE A 235 -33.25 0.17 33.21
CA ILE A 235 -34.17 -0.85 33.71
C ILE A 235 -33.38 -1.87 34.52
N MET A 236 -33.47 -1.72 35.85
CA MET A 236 -32.78 -2.57 36.82
C MET A 236 -33.19 -4.05 36.69
N ASN A 237 -32.20 -4.95 36.71
CA ASN A 237 -32.40 -6.38 36.54
C ASN A 237 -31.22 -7.22 37.06
N ASP A 238 -31.49 -8.45 37.50
CA ASP A 238 -30.47 -9.34 38.09
C ASP A 238 -29.43 -9.86 37.07
N ALA A 239 -29.75 -9.83 35.77
CA ALA A 239 -28.92 -10.45 34.73
C ALA A 239 -27.75 -9.57 34.26
N SER A 240 -27.98 -8.26 34.17
CA SER A 240 -27.09 -7.32 33.47
C SER A 240 -26.94 -5.95 34.14
N LEU A 241 -27.86 -5.56 35.02
CA LEU A 241 -27.87 -4.24 35.66
C LEU A 241 -28.51 -4.31 37.05
N SER A 242 -27.84 -4.98 38.00
CA SER A 242 -28.40 -5.30 39.32
C SER A 242 -28.34 -4.15 40.32
N GLU A 243 -27.36 -3.25 40.18
CA GLU A 243 -27.14 -2.14 41.11
C GLU A 243 -26.98 -0.80 40.38
N PRO A 244 -27.48 0.32 40.96
CA PRO A 244 -27.43 1.63 40.33
C PRO A 244 -26.03 2.24 40.45
N THR A 245 -25.44 2.64 39.31
CA THR A 245 -24.11 3.27 39.29
C THR A 245 -24.23 4.80 39.36
N ARG A 246 -24.65 5.30 40.52
CA ARG A 246 -25.02 6.72 40.71
C ARG A 246 -23.89 7.73 40.52
N TRP A 247 -22.63 7.29 40.48
CA TRP A 247 -21.49 8.16 40.21
C TRP A 247 -21.34 8.56 38.73
N VAL A 248 -21.96 7.84 37.79
CA VAL A 248 -21.85 8.14 36.36
C VAL A 248 -22.55 9.46 36.05
N MET A 249 -21.84 10.39 35.41
CA MET A 249 -22.37 11.72 35.03
C MET A 249 -22.94 12.51 36.23
N ASP A 250 -22.47 12.24 37.45
CA ASP A 250 -23.05 12.75 38.70
C ASP A 250 -24.58 12.52 38.82
N GLY A 251 -25.08 11.46 38.18
CA GLY A 251 -26.51 11.11 38.10
C GLY A 251 -27.34 11.98 37.16
N LYS A 252 -26.73 12.94 36.45
CA LYS A 252 -27.42 13.89 35.58
C LYS A 252 -27.93 13.21 34.32
N GLY A 253 -29.23 13.36 34.03
CA GLY A 253 -29.87 12.79 32.85
C GLY A 253 -30.18 11.30 32.92
N ILE A 254 -29.94 10.63 34.06
CA ILE A 254 -30.10 9.18 34.21
C ILE A 254 -31.14 8.86 35.29
N ALA A 255 -32.10 7.99 34.97
CA ALA A 255 -33.04 7.38 35.91
C ALA A 255 -32.64 5.92 36.19
N TRP A 256 -32.66 5.48 37.45
CA TRP A 256 -32.26 4.15 37.93
C TRP A 256 -33.48 3.28 38.26
N GLY A 257 -34.41 3.21 37.31
CA GLY A 257 -35.66 2.48 37.43
C GLY A 257 -36.76 3.14 36.64
N LEU A 258 -37.98 2.61 36.77
CA LEU A 258 -39.18 3.12 36.11
C LEU A 258 -40.03 4.02 37.02
N ASP A 259 -39.45 4.50 38.13
CA ASP A 259 -40.11 5.46 39.01
C ASP A 259 -40.29 6.81 38.31
N GLU A 260 -41.51 7.35 38.35
CA GLU A 260 -41.85 8.59 37.64
C GLU A 260 -41.03 9.80 38.13
N HIS A 261 -40.68 9.84 39.42
CA HIS A 261 -39.85 10.93 39.96
C HIS A 261 -38.40 10.83 39.48
N GLU A 262 -37.83 9.63 39.38
CA GLU A 262 -36.49 9.46 38.81
C GLU A 262 -36.45 9.81 37.31
N ILE A 263 -37.47 9.41 36.52
CA ILE A 263 -37.56 9.78 35.10
C ILE A 263 -37.73 11.30 34.92
N ALA A 264 -38.56 11.93 35.75
CA ALA A 264 -38.72 13.39 35.74
C ALA A 264 -37.41 14.10 36.10
N HIS A 265 -36.66 13.58 37.07
CA HIS A 265 -35.34 14.11 37.44
C HIS A 265 -34.34 13.98 36.29
N ALA A 266 -34.29 12.83 35.61
CA ALA A 266 -33.43 12.61 34.46
C ALA A 266 -33.76 13.61 33.33
N LYS A 267 -35.04 13.77 32.99
CA LYS A 267 -35.50 14.77 32.01
C LYS A 267 -35.09 16.19 32.40
N ALA A 268 -35.24 16.56 33.67
CA ALA A 268 -34.91 17.91 34.14
C ALA A 268 -33.40 18.21 34.15
N THR A 269 -32.54 17.20 34.26
CA THR A 269 -31.09 17.37 34.47
C THR A 269 -30.22 16.99 33.27
N VAL A 270 -30.78 16.40 32.22
CA VAL A 270 -30.00 15.92 31.04
C VAL A 270 -29.19 17.02 30.36
N HIS A 271 -29.68 18.26 30.35
CA HIS A 271 -28.96 19.40 29.78
C HIS A 271 -27.62 19.70 30.50
N GLU A 272 -27.48 19.31 31.77
CA GLU A 272 -26.24 19.47 32.55
C GLU A 272 -25.17 18.42 32.20
N ALA A 273 -25.56 17.32 31.55
CA ALA A 273 -24.68 16.19 31.25
C ALA A 273 -23.45 16.61 30.42
N ARG A 274 -23.61 17.54 29.47
CA ARG A 274 -22.50 18.06 28.64
C ARG A 274 -21.43 18.73 29.50
N SER A 275 -21.81 19.53 30.49
CA SER A 275 -20.87 20.22 31.38
C SER A 275 -20.12 19.22 32.27
N VAL A 276 -20.79 18.17 32.74
CA VAL A 276 -20.14 17.10 33.51
C VAL A 276 -19.11 16.37 32.64
N TYR A 277 -19.49 16.01 31.40
CA TYR A 277 -18.61 15.30 30.47
C TYR A 277 -17.35 16.09 30.12
N LEU A 278 -17.48 17.39 29.83
CA LEU A 278 -16.33 18.26 29.53
C LEU A 278 -15.36 18.35 30.71
N LYS A 279 -15.87 18.34 31.94
CA LYS A 279 -15.02 18.30 33.15
C LYS A 279 -14.31 16.95 33.30
N GLU A 280 -14.95 15.86 32.91
CA GLU A 280 -14.30 14.54 32.84
C GLU A 280 -13.19 14.52 31.79
N GLU A 281 -13.39 15.14 30.62
CA GLU A 281 -12.34 15.29 29.59
C GLU A 281 -11.14 16.09 30.11
N GLU A 282 -11.37 17.18 30.86
CA GLU A 282 -10.28 17.94 31.49
C GLU A 282 -9.52 17.10 32.53
N THR A 283 -10.25 16.33 33.34
CA THR A 283 -9.67 15.45 34.37
C THR A 283 -8.89 14.30 33.74
N PHE A 284 -9.36 13.77 32.61
CA PHE A 284 -8.71 12.69 31.88
C PHE A 284 -7.27 13.01 31.51
N TRP A 285 -6.97 14.24 31.08
CA TRP A 285 -5.60 14.61 30.72
C TRP A 285 -4.63 14.53 31.91
N GLN A 286 -5.08 14.86 33.11
CA GLN A 286 -4.30 14.70 34.34
C GLN A 286 -4.09 13.22 34.67
N GLN A 287 -5.14 12.40 34.50
CA GLN A 287 -5.06 10.95 34.71
C GLN A 287 -4.10 10.29 33.70
N LEU A 288 -4.13 10.72 32.43
CA LEU A 288 -3.24 10.23 31.38
C LEU A 288 -1.79 10.61 31.64
N GLN A 289 -1.54 11.82 32.14
CA GLN A 289 -0.19 12.22 32.54
C GLN A 289 0.33 11.36 33.70
N ASN A 290 -0.50 11.14 34.74
CA ASN A 290 -0.16 10.23 35.84
C ASN A 290 0.04 8.78 35.36
N PHE A 291 -0.74 8.32 34.38
CA PHE A 291 -0.53 7.02 33.73
C PHE A 291 0.88 6.94 33.16
N VAL A 292 1.26 7.90 32.30
CA VAL A 292 2.58 7.93 31.65
C VAL A 292 3.71 7.98 32.68
N GLU A 293 3.64 8.89 33.65
CA GLU A 293 4.68 9.07 34.67
C GLU A 293 4.89 7.79 35.48
N ARG A 294 3.81 7.14 35.92
CA ARG A 294 3.89 5.92 36.72
C ARG A 294 4.37 4.72 35.92
N THR A 295 3.89 4.54 34.69
CA THR A 295 4.28 3.37 33.88
C THR A 295 5.71 3.48 33.38
N GLN A 296 6.19 4.68 33.01
CA GLN A 296 7.59 4.91 32.65
C GLN A 296 8.53 4.69 33.85
N ALA A 297 8.21 5.27 35.01
CA ALA A 297 9.03 5.10 36.22
C ALA A 297 9.11 3.63 36.68
N HIS A 298 7.99 2.90 36.58
CA HIS A 298 7.95 1.47 36.90
C HIS A 298 8.77 0.63 35.93
N ALA A 299 8.68 0.92 34.62
CA ALA A 299 9.51 0.26 33.61
C ALA A 299 11.01 0.49 33.85
N ASP A 300 11.42 1.73 34.19
CA ASP A 300 12.79 2.05 34.55
C ASP A 300 13.27 1.30 35.80
N GLN A 301 12.41 1.18 36.81
CA GLN A 301 12.70 0.42 38.02
C GLN A 301 12.93 -1.07 37.71
N LEU A 302 12.05 -1.68 36.91
CA LEU A 302 12.17 -3.08 36.50
C LEU A 302 13.41 -3.32 35.62
N ASP A 303 13.75 -2.36 34.76
CA ASP A 303 15.00 -2.39 33.99
C ASP A 303 16.23 -2.32 34.89
N ALA A 304 16.24 -1.42 35.89
CA ALA A 304 17.32 -1.30 36.86
C ALA A 304 17.48 -2.55 37.74
N GLN A 305 16.37 -3.16 38.18
CA GLN A 305 16.37 -4.41 38.96
C GLN A 305 16.90 -5.59 38.14
N ALA A 306 16.56 -5.68 36.85
CA ALA A 306 17.08 -6.71 35.95
C ALA A 306 18.59 -6.55 35.70
N VAL A 307 19.07 -5.31 35.59
CA VAL A 307 20.52 -5.01 35.51
C VAL A 307 21.23 -5.39 36.82
N ALA A 308 20.62 -5.09 37.98
CA ALA A 308 21.19 -5.42 39.29
C ALA A 308 21.20 -6.94 39.60
N THR A 309 20.14 -7.67 39.23
CA THR A 309 20.11 -9.15 39.33
C THR A 309 21.03 -9.80 38.29
N GLY A 310 21.14 -9.22 37.09
CA GLY A 310 22.12 -9.59 36.08
C GLY A 310 23.58 -9.36 36.54
N ALA A 311 23.85 -8.30 37.31
CA ALA A 311 25.16 -8.02 37.90
C ALA A 311 25.46 -8.89 39.14
N ALA A 312 24.44 -9.26 39.93
CA ALA A 312 24.60 -10.22 41.04
C ALA A 312 24.85 -11.66 40.54
N ALA A 313 24.40 -11.99 39.33
CA ALA A 313 24.71 -13.24 38.65
C ALA A 313 26.12 -13.26 38.01
N GLN A 314 26.85 -12.13 37.97
CA GLN A 314 28.23 -12.03 37.46
C GLN A 314 29.30 -12.55 38.44
N GLY A 315 28.95 -13.49 39.31
CA GLY A 315 29.89 -14.29 40.09
C GLY A 315 30.48 -15.49 39.33
N GLN A 316 29.91 -15.89 38.19
CA GLN A 316 30.45 -16.92 37.30
C GLN A 316 30.08 -16.58 35.84
N PRO A 317 31.05 -16.42 34.92
CA PRO A 317 30.74 -16.11 33.54
C PRO A 317 30.19 -17.36 32.84
N ALA A 318 28.88 -17.39 32.58
CA ALA A 318 28.32 -18.19 31.50
C ALA A 318 28.32 -17.33 30.24
N SER A 319 29.25 -17.61 29.32
CA SER A 319 29.29 -17.00 27.99
C SER A 319 27.96 -17.23 27.27
N ALA A 320 27.29 -16.17 26.80
CA ALA A 320 26.24 -16.32 25.80
C ALA A 320 26.85 -17.00 24.56
N SER A 321 26.41 -18.22 24.23
CA SER A 321 26.94 -18.98 23.10
C SER A 321 26.55 -18.31 21.79
N ARG A 322 27.55 -17.89 20.98
CA ARG A 322 27.37 -17.41 19.60
C ARG A 322 26.55 -18.40 18.78
N SER A 323 25.67 -17.91 17.91
CA SER A 323 24.99 -18.79 16.94
C SER A 323 25.97 -19.19 15.83
N CYS A 324 26.11 -20.48 15.58
CA CYS A 324 27.05 -21.03 14.61
C CYS A 324 26.37 -21.28 13.26
N ILE A 325 26.94 -20.78 12.17
CA ILE A 325 26.52 -21.03 10.79
C ILE A 325 27.63 -21.79 10.05
N ALA A 326 27.25 -22.87 9.36
CA ALA A 326 28.16 -23.65 8.53
C ALA A 326 27.82 -23.49 7.06
N VAL A 327 28.71 -22.87 6.28
CA VAL A 327 28.51 -22.63 4.85
C VAL A 327 29.25 -23.71 4.05
N VAL A 328 28.50 -24.68 3.54
CA VAL A 328 28.98 -25.74 2.66
C VAL A 328 29.05 -25.18 1.24
N THR A 329 30.26 -24.93 0.77
CA THR A 329 30.54 -24.37 -0.55
C THR A 329 31.73 -25.08 -1.18
N ALA A 330 31.70 -25.24 -2.50
CA ALA A 330 32.84 -25.77 -3.27
C ALA A 330 33.93 -24.69 -3.52
N GLU A 331 33.62 -23.43 -3.26
CA GLU A 331 34.58 -22.33 -3.41
C GLU A 331 35.39 -22.10 -2.13
N PRO A 332 36.67 -21.68 -2.25
CA PRO A 332 37.43 -21.20 -1.10
C PRO A 332 36.69 -20.11 -0.32
N ALA A 333 36.83 -20.08 1.00
CA ALA A 333 36.16 -19.11 1.88
C ALA A 333 36.51 -17.64 1.56
N ASP A 334 37.70 -17.42 0.99
CA ASP A 334 38.25 -16.14 0.57
C ASP A 334 38.01 -15.81 -0.91
N HIS A 335 37.33 -16.70 -1.64
CA HIS A 335 36.85 -16.44 -3.01
C HIS A 335 35.82 -15.31 -3.00
N ALA A 336 35.81 -14.48 -4.04
CA ALA A 336 35.00 -13.25 -4.09
C ALA A 336 33.52 -13.46 -3.76
N ARG A 337 32.89 -14.45 -4.40
CA ARG A 337 31.47 -14.76 -4.22
C ARG A 337 31.15 -15.20 -2.79
N THR A 338 31.94 -16.11 -2.22
CA THR A 338 31.79 -16.58 -0.83
C THR A 338 32.13 -15.49 0.19
N SER A 339 33.19 -14.72 -0.06
CA SER A 339 33.70 -13.72 0.86
C SER A 339 32.72 -12.57 1.03
N LEU A 340 32.23 -12.00 -0.08
CA LEU A 340 31.24 -10.92 -0.07
C LEU A 340 29.88 -11.37 0.50
N ARG A 341 29.49 -12.62 0.23
CA ARG A 341 28.20 -13.17 0.66
C ARG A 341 28.17 -13.57 2.13
N PHE A 342 29.27 -14.12 2.64
CA PHE A 342 29.34 -14.70 3.98
C PHE A 342 30.50 -14.14 4.81
N ALA A 343 31.76 -14.29 4.37
CA ALA A 343 32.90 -13.99 5.24
C ALA A 343 32.91 -12.53 5.75
N GLN A 344 32.72 -11.54 4.88
CA GLN A 344 32.76 -10.14 5.25
C GLN A 344 31.53 -9.62 6.02
N PRO A 345 30.28 -9.97 5.66
CA PRO A 345 29.13 -9.64 6.50
C PRO A 345 29.23 -10.24 7.89
N PHE A 346 29.57 -11.53 8.01
CA PHE A 346 29.62 -12.22 9.31
C PHE A 346 30.85 -11.85 10.14
N ALA A 347 31.96 -11.41 9.53
CA ALA A 347 33.07 -10.80 10.28
C ALA A 347 32.65 -9.53 11.04
N ARG A 348 31.69 -8.76 10.51
CA ARG A 348 31.10 -7.58 11.18
C ARG A 348 30.04 -7.94 12.22
N LEU A 349 29.59 -9.19 12.25
CA LEU A 349 28.62 -9.74 13.18
C LEU A 349 29.24 -10.75 14.16
N ASP A 350 30.57 -10.73 14.29
CA ASP A 350 31.30 -11.76 15.01
C ASP A 350 30.80 -11.90 16.45
N ARG A 351 30.37 -10.83 17.12
CA ARG A 351 29.81 -10.88 18.48
C ARG A 351 28.58 -11.78 18.61
N GLU A 352 27.78 -11.92 17.56
CA GLU A 352 26.51 -12.66 17.55
C GLU A 352 26.62 -14.01 16.86
N TRP A 353 27.47 -14.08 15.82
CA TRP A 353 27.59 -15.24 14.94
C TRP A 353 29.01 -15.79 14.87
N ALA A 354 29.11 -17.11 14.87
CA ALA A 354 30.32 -17.83 14.48
C ALA A 354 30.11 -18.42 13.08
N LEU A 355 30.96 -18.04 12.11
CA LEU A 355 30.93 -18.58 10.74
C LEU A 355 31.98 -19.68 10.58
N THR A 356 31.59 -20.79 9.96
CA THR A 356 32.48 -21.92 9.65
C THR A 356 32.29 -22.39 8.22
N PHE A 357 33.38 -22.85 7.60
CA PHE A 357 33.38 -23.46 6.28
C PHE A 357 33.83 -24.91 6.43
N PRO A 358 32.91 -25.89 6.47
CA PRO A 358 33.22 -27.27 6.82
C PRO A 358 33.89 -28.06 5.68
N VAL A 359 33.97 -27.50 4.46
CA VAL A 359 34.60 -28.18 3.31
C VAL A 359 36.11 -27.98 3.38
N THR A 360 36.86 -29.08 3.51
CA THR A 360 38.33 -29.10 3.56
C THR A 360 38.88 -29.99 2.44
N PRO A 361 40.20 -29.95 2.14
CA PRO A 361 40.82 -30.90 1.22
C PRO A 361 40.64 -32.38 1.61
N ALA A 362 40.33 -32.68 2.88
CA ALA A 362 40.06 -34.02 3.39
C ALA A 362 38.58 -34.44 3.30
N GLY A 363 37.70 -33.55 2.82
CA GLY A 363 36.24 -33.75 2.77
C GLY A 363 35.48 -32.78 3.69
N ILE A 364 34.20 -33.06 3.91
CA ILE A 364 33.33 -32.24 4.78
C ILE A 364 33.56 -32.63 6.23
N ASP A 365 33.92 -31.67 7.08
CA ASP A 365 34.09 -31.82 8.53
C ASP A 365 32.71 -32.06 9.21
N PRO A 366 32.43 -33.28 9.69
CA PRO A 366 31.16 -33.60 10.33
C PRO A 366 31.00 -32.92 11.69
N ASP A 367 32.09 -32.64 12.41
CA ASP A 367 32.03 -32.00 13.72
C ASP A 367 31.65 -30.52 13.59
N ALA A 368 32.12 -29.85 12.52
CA ALA A 368 31.69 -28.50 12.19
C ALA A 368 30.19 -28.43 11.88
N LEU A 369 29.66 -29.39 11.11
CA LEU A 369 28.22 -29.47 10.83
C LEU A 369 27.39 -29.75 12.08
N GLN A 370 27.87 -30.61 12.99
CA GLN A 370 27.17 -30.93 14.24
C GLN A 370 27.10 -29.73 15.20
N ARG A 371 28.18 -28.94 15.27
CA ARG A 371 28.25 -27.69 16.06
C ARG A 371 27.39 -26.57 15.47
N ALA A 372 27.07 -26.63 14.18
CA ALA A 372 26.27 -25.60 13.53
C ALA A 372 24.84 -25.56 14.10
N ASN A 373 24.31 -24.34 14.20
CA ASN A 373 22.89 -24.10 14.45
C ASN A 373 22.10 -24.04 13.14
N LEU A 374 22.74 -23.64 12.04
CA LEU A 374 22.17 -23.54 10.70
C LEU A 374 23.22 -23.93 9.65
N ILE A 375 22.81 -24.68 8.63
CA ILE A 375 23.66 -25.12 7.52
C ILE A 375 23.23 -24.36 6.27
N VAL A 376 24.18 -23.78 5.54
CA VAL A 376 23.95 -23.17 4.23
C VAL A 376 24.62 -24.00 3.16
N LEU A 377 23.91 -24.34 2.09
CA LEU A 377 24.48 -24.88 0.87
C LEU A 377 24.56 -23.74 -0.15
N GLN A 378 25.75 -23.47 -0.71
CA GLN A 378 25.93 -22.34 -1.63
C GLN A 378 26.01 -22.78 -3.09
N GLY A 379 25.27 -22.11 -3.98
CA GLY A 379 25.33 -22.29 -5.43
C GLY A 379 25.01 -23.71 -5.89
N ASP A 380 25.85 -24.27 -6.75
CA ASP A 380 25.69 -25.60 -7.31
C ASP A 380 26.34 -26.72 -6.47
N THR A 381 26.81 -26.39 -5.26
CA THR A 381 27.41 -27.34 -4.32
C THR A 381 26.57 -28.62 -4.13
N PRO A 382 25.22 -28.57 -4.01
CA PRO A 382 24.42 -29.80 -3.89
C PRO A 382 24.58 -30.78 -5.05
N GLY A 383 24.90 -30.29 -6.26
CA GLY A 383 25.16 -31.14 -7.43
C GLY A 383 26.53 -31.81 -7.43
N LEU A 384 27.45 -31.34 -6.58
CA LEU A 384 28.79 -31.91 -6.39
C LEU A 384 28.81 -32.97 -5.27
N LEU A 385 27.82 -32.96 -4.38
CA LEU A 385 27.71 -33.90 -3.28
C LEU A 385 27.17 -35.26 -3.73
N SER A 386 27.61 -36.33 -3.03
CA SER A 386 26.97 -37.64 -3.19
C SER A 386 25.55 -37.62 -2.60
N ALA A 387 24.65 -38.46 -3.12
CA ALA A 387 23.30 -38.58 -2.57
C ALA A 387 23.31 -38.91 -1.07
N ALA A 388 24.23 -39.78 -0.62
CA ALA A 388 24.38 -40.13 0.78
C ALA A 388 24.83 -38.94 1.65
N THR A 389 25.72 -38.09 1.13
CA THR A 389 26.17 -36.88 1.82
C THR A 389 25.05 -35.84 1.93
N LEU A 390 24.28 -35.66 0.86
CA LEU A 390 23.14 -34.74 0.86
C LEU A 390 22.04 -35.23 1.82
N GLU A 391 21.74 -36.53 1.83
CA GLU A 391 20.85 -37.13 2.83
C GLU A 391 21.36 -36.92 4.26
N HIS A 392 22.65 -37.13 4.48
CA HIS A 392 23.23 -36.92 5.81
C HIS A 392 23.00 -35.48 6.30
N LEU A 393 23.25 -34.46 5.46
CA LEU A 393 23.03 -33.05 5.81
C LEU A 393 21.59 -32.75 6.23
N PHE A 394 20.61 -33.24 5.49
CA PHE A 394 19.20 -33.08 5.84
C PHE A 394 18.77 -33.92 7.06
N SER A 395 19.49 -34.99 7.39
CA SER A 395 19.19 -35.83 8.56
C SER A 395 19.70 -35.30 9.91
N LEU A 396 20.54 -34.25 9.90
CA LEU A 396 21.15 -33.67 11.11
C LEU A 396 20.16 -32.93 12.04
N GLY A 397 18.91 -32.74 11.62
CA GLY A 397 17.90 -32.00 12.39
C GLY A 397 18.23 -30.50 12.54
N LYS A 398 19.04 -29.96 11.64
CA LYS A 398 19.40 -28.54 11.58
C LYS A 398 18.66 -27.88 10.40
N PRO A 399 18.27 -26.59 10.51
CA PRO A 399 17.80 -25.84 9.36
C PRO A 399 18.86 -25.83 8.25
N VAL A 400 18.48 -26.27 7.06
CA VAL A 400 19.31 -26.24 5.85
C VAL A 400 18.76 -25.18 4.91
N VAL A 401 19.58 -24.17 4.64
CA VAL A 401 19.28 -23.05 3.73
C VAL A 401 20.07 -23.23 2.44
N LEU A 402 19.47 -22.93 1.31
CA LEU A 402 20.13 -22.97 0.00
C LEU A 402 20.33 -21.53 -0.52
N ASP A 403 21.56 -21.07 -0.65
CA ASP A 403 21.89 -19.73 -1.17
C ASP A 403 22.26 -19.82 -2.65
N ILE A 404 21.48 -19.19 -3.53
CA ILE A 404 21.62 -19.31 -5.00
C ILE A 404 21.64 -17.93 -5.65
N ASP A 405 22.56 -17.72 -6.59
CA ASP A 405 22.82 -16.45 -7.27
C ASP A 405 22.35 -16.39 -8.73
N VAL A 406 21.83 -17.50 -9.27
CA VAL A 406 21.43 -17.64 -10.68
C VAL A 406 20.05 -18.28 -10.84
N PRO A 407 19.38 -18.14 -12.00
CA PRO A 407 18.17 -18.89 -12.35
C PRO A 407 18.35 -20.40 -12.25
N LEU A 408 17.26 -21.13 -11.96
CA LEU A 408 17.30 -22.58 -11.80
C LEU A 408 17.69 -23.27 -13.11
N ASP A 409 17.21 -22.78 -14.24
CA ASP A 409 17.56 -23.32 -15.57
C ASP A 409 19.06 -23.17 -15.87
N THR A 410 19.65 -22.04 -15.47
CA THR A 410 21.10 -21.82 -15.58
C THR A 410 21.86 -22.81 -14.70
N LEU A 411 21.39 -23.04 -13.47
CA LEU A 411 22.00 -23.99 -12.54
C LEU A 411 21.92 -25.44 -13.08
N LEU A 412 20.85 -25.77 -13.80
CA LEU A 412 20.58 -27.10 -14.38
C LEU A 412 21.10 -27.28 -15.82
N ALA A 413 21.78 -26.29 -16.40
CA ALA A 413 22.39 -26.41 -17.72
C ALA A 413 23.47 -27.52 -17.76
N ASP A 414 23.66 -28.14 -18.94
CA ASP A 414 24.67 -29.18 -19.13
C ASP A 414 26.08 -28.59 -19.13
N LEU A 415 26.97 -29.16 -18.30
CA LEU A 415 28.38 -28.80 -18.31
C LEU A 415 29.15 -29.69 -19.30
N PRO A 416 29.97 -29.11 -20.21
CA PRO A 416 30.79 -29.88 -21.14
C PRO A 416 31.77 -30.80 -20.40
N GLY A 417 31.77 -32.09 -20.74
CA GLY A 417 32.72 -33.06 -20.19
C GLY A 417 32.31 -33.72 -18.85
N ALA A 418 31.16 -33.38 -18.28
CA ALA A 418 30.66 -34.02 -17.07
C ALA A 418 29.86 -35.29 -17.41
N ALA A 419 30.49 -36.47 -17.25
CA ALA A 419 29.85 -37.78 -17.45
C ALA A 419 28.64 -38.05 -16.51
N ASP A 420 28.38 -37.16 -15.55
CA ASP A 420 27.42 -37.32 -14.45
C ASP A 420 26.45 -36.13 -14.32
N ASN A 421 26.19 -35.39 -15.42
CA ASN A 421 25.24 -34.26 -15.46
C ASN A 421 23.86 -34.63 -14.91
N ALA A 422 23.40 -35.86 -15.13
CA ALA A 422 22.13 -36.35 -14.58
C ALA A 422 22.12 -36.38 -13.04
N ARG A 423 23.18 -36.91 -12.41
CA ARG A 423 23.32 -36.92 -10.94
C ARG A 423 23.44 -35.51 -10.37
N ARG A 424 24.22 -34.63 -11.02
CA ARG A 424 24.36 -33.23 -10.61
C ARG A 424 23.00 -32.52 -10.56
N LYS A 425 22.23 -32.62 -11.66
CA LYS A 425 20.88 -32.05 -11.75
C LYS A 425 19.93 -32.64 -10.70
N ALA A 426 20.01 -33.95 -10.44
CA ALA A 426 19.21 -34.60 -9.41
C ALA A 426 19.53 -34.09 -7.99
N GLY A 427 20.81 -33.93 -7.65
CA GLY A 427 21.24 -33.36 -6.36
C GLY A 427 20.75 -31.93 -6.14
N ILE A 428 20.86 -31.08 -7.18
CA ILE A 428 20.37 -29.70 -7.15
C ILE A 428 18.85 -29.66 -6.94
N ARG A 429 18.07 -30.42 -7.71
CA ARG A 429 16.60 -30.47 -7.57
C ARG A 429 16.18 -30.94 -6.17
N SER A 430 16.83 -31.98 -5.67
CA SER A 430 16.57 -32.51 -4.32
C SER A 430 16.83 -31.45 -3.24
N ALA A 431 17.94 -30.72 -3.33
CA ALA A 431 18.26 -29.67 -2.36
C ALA A 431 17.30 -28.48 -2.42
N VAL A 432 16.93 -28.02 -3.62
CA VAL A 432 15.97 -26.91 -3.81
C VAL A 432 14.61 -27.24 -3.18
N GLN A 433 14.13 -28.46 -3.38
CA GLN A 433 12.84 -28.92 -2.83
C GLN A 433 12.86 -29.13 -1.32
N ARG A 434 13.99 -29.61 -0.77
CA ARG A 434 14.09 -30.01 0.65
C ARG A 434 14.66 -28.94 1.56
N ALA A 435 15.25 -27.88 1.02
CA ALA A 435 15.75 -26.77 1.82
C ALA A 435 14.62 -26.16 2.66
N HIS A 436 14.94 -25.80 3.90
CA HIS A 436 14.00 -25.12 4.80
C HIS A 436 13.76 -23.67 4.36
N ALA A 437 14.74 -23.09 3.65
CA ALA A 437 14.60 -21.83 2.95
C ALA A 437 15.59 -21.74 1.79
N ILE A 438 15.26 -20.94 0.78
CA ILE A 438 16.15 -20.53 -0.30
C ILE A 438 16.43 -19.03 -0.14
N VAL A 439 17.69 -18.62 -0.30
CA VAL A 439 18.09 -17.21 -0.29
C VAL A 439 18.66 -16.86 -1.67
N VAL A 440 18.14 -15.79 -2.27
CA VAL A 440 18.49 -15.36 -3.63
C VAL A 440 18.81 -13.86 -3.68
N PRO A 441 19.55 -13.36 -4.68
CA PRO A 441 19.98 -11.95 -4.72
C PRO A 441 18.91 -10.95 -5.18
N SER A 442 17.74 -11.41 -5.64
CA SER A 442 16.70 -10.52 -6.17
C SER A 442 15.28 -11.03 -5.94
N GLU A 443 14.32 -10.11 -5.82
CA GLU A 443 12.87 -10.41 -5.83
C GLU A 443 12.44 -11.10 -7.14
N ALA A 444 13.12 -10.82 -8.25
CA ALA A 444 12.90 -11.54 -9.51
C ALA A 444 13.20 -13.04 -9.36
N LEU A 445 14.33 -13.40 -8.74
CA LEU A 445 14.64 -14.80 -8.43
C LEU A 445 13.75 -15.36 -7.32
N VAL A 446 13.27 -14.52 -6.37
CA VAL A 446 12.30 -14.99 -5.37
C VAL A 446 11.06 -15.53 -6.08
N ARG A 447 10.53 -14.80 -7.06
CA ARG A 447 9.39 -15.25 -7.88
C ARG A 447 9.68 -16.56 -8.60
N GLU A 448 10.84 -16.68 -9.22
CA GLU A 448 11.26 -17.90 -9.94
C GLU A 448 11.35 -19.12 -9.00
N TYR A 449 12.00 -18.97 -7.85
CA TYR A 449 12.23 -20.06 -6.90
C TYR A 449 11.01 -20.37 -6.01
N ARG A 450 10.04 -19.46 -5.89
CA ARG A 450 8.82 -19.67 -5.10
C ARG A 450 7.96 -20.81 -5.64
N HIS A 451 8.10 -21.16 -6.92
CA HIS A 451 7.44 -22.31 -7.53
C HIS A 451 7.99 -23.66 -7.06
N VAL A 452 9.22 -23.70 -6.52
CA VAL A 452 9.92 -24.93 -6.12
C VAL A 452 10.18 -25.01 -4.61
N ASN A 453 10.08 -23.90 -3.88
CA ASN A 453 10.16 -23.85 -2.42
C ASN A 453 9.28 -22.72 -1.89
N ALA A 454 8.50 -22.95 -0.83
CA ALA A 454 7.58 -21.94 -0.28
C ALA A 454 8.30 -20.85 0.54
N SER A 455 9.50 -21.12 1.04
CA SER A 455 10.30 -20.22 1.88
C SER A 455 11.48 -19.68 1.08
N VAL A 456 11.26 -18.59 0.33
CA VAL A 456 12.30 -17.96 -0.51
C VAL A 456 12.45 -16.49 -0.14
N HIS A 457 13.69 -16.07 0.10
CA HIS A 457 14.01 -14.76 0.68
C HIS A 457 15.01 -14.01 -0.21
N ALA A 458 14.74 -12.74 -0.50
CA ALA A 458 15.70 -11.87 -1.17
C ALA A 458 16.76 -11.35 -0.19
N LEU A 459 18.02 -11.46 -0.57
CA LEU A 459 19.16 -10.85 0.09
C LEU A 459 20.08 -10.29 -1.00
N PRO A 460 20.10 -8.97 -1.26
CA PRO A 460 20.84 -8.38 -2.38
C PRO A 460 22.34 -8.71 -2.36
N THR A 461 22.95 -8.79 -3.54
CA THR A 461 24.41 -8.91 -3.69
C THR A 461 25.07 -7.63 -3.19
N GLY A 462 26.10 -7.76 -2.36
CA GLY A 462 26.82 -6.63 -1.77
C GLY A 462 28.24 -6.45 -2.30
N VAL A 463 28.80 -5.27 -2.04
CA VAL A 463 30.21 -4.91 -2.28
C VAL A 463 30.79 -4.24 -1.03
N ASP A 464 32.09 -4.42 -0.80
CA ASP A 464 32.81 -3.80 0.33
C ASP A 464 33.22 -2.37 0.00
N LEU A 465 32.29 -1.42 0.14
CA LEU A 465 32.59 -0.01 -0.16
C LEU A 465 33.69 0.55 0.74
N GLU A 466 33.82 0.09 1.98
CA GLU A 466 34.87 0.54 2.89
C GLU A 466 36.28 0.32 2.31
N HIS A 467 36.49 -0.83 1.68
CA HIS A 467 37.75 -1.14 1.00
C HIS A 467 37.82 -0.51 -0.40
N LEU A 468 36.77 -0.64 -1.22
CA LEU A 468 36.81 -0.27 -2.64
C LEU A 468 36.63 1.22 -2.93
N HIS A 469 35.99 1.97 -2.02
CA HIS A 469 35.62 3.35 -2.30
C HIS A 469 36.83 4.22 -2.67
N ARG A 470 36.68 4.92 -3.78
CA ARG A 470 37.59 5.96 -4.26
C ARG A 470 36.73 7.06 -4.90
N ALA A 471 37.02 8.32 -4.61
CA ALA A 471 36.34 9.44 -5.26
C ALA A 471 36.50 9.37 -6.79
N ALA A 472 35.49 9.84 -7.52
CA ALA A 472 35.54 9.90 -8.98
C ALA A 472 36.76 10.72 -9.44
N PRO A 473 37.54 10.22 -10.41
CA PRO A 473 38.75 10.89 -10.86
C PRO A 473 38.42 12.17 -11.62
N GLY A 474 39.18 13.24 -11.34
CA GLY A 474 39.08 14.52 -12.03
C GLY A 474 39.64 14.51 -13.46
N VAL A 475 39.98 15.69 -13.98
CA VAL A 475 40.61 15.81 -15.32
C VAL A 475 42.05 15.28 -15.26
N ARG A 476 42.40 14.38 -16.19
CA ARG A 476 43.72 13.73 -16.29
C ARG A 476 44.17 13.63 -17.74
N ASP A 477 45.49 13.58 -17.97
CA ASP A 477 46.09 13.52 -19.32
C ASP A 477 45.95 12.15 -20.01
N HIS A 478 45.67 11.10 -19.24
CA HIS A 478 45.43 9.73 -19.70
C HIS A 478 44.23 9.12 -18.97
N MET A 479 43.62 8.10 -19.58
CA MET A 479 42.43 7.39 -19.12
C MET A 479 42.75 5.90 -18.91
N ASN A 480 42.45 5.41 -17.72
CA ASN A 480 42.52 3.99 -17.37
C ASN A 480 41.15 3.35 -17.67
N LEU A 481 41.09 2.56 -18.74
CA LEU A 481 39.89 1.85 -19.19
C LEU A 481 39.94 0.39 -18.73
N ALA A 482 38.99 -0.01 -17.89
CA ALA A 482 38.76 -1.40 -17.56
C ALA A 482 37.86 -2.08 -18.60
N VAL A 483 38.16 -3.32 -18.96
CA VAL A 483 37.26 -4.20 -19.72
C VAL A 483 36.95 -5.42 -18.87
N SER A 484 35.67 -5.64 -18.56
CA SER A 484 35.24 -6.81 -17.79
C SER A 484 35.47 -8.08 -18.61
N GLY A 485 36.20 -9.03 -18.03
CA GLY A 485 36.52 -10.32 -18.63
C GLY A 485 35.39 -11.36 -18.54
N THR A 486 34.37 -11.11 -17.73
CA THR A 486 33.24 -12.03 -17.55
C THR A 486 32.39 -12.08 -18.82
N GLY A 487 32.14 -13.28 -19.36
CA GLY A 487 31.25 -13.47 -20.52
C GLY A 487 31.82 -13.06 -21.88
N LEU A 488 33.13 -12.80 -21.97
CA LEU A 488 33.81 -12.53 -23.24
C LEU A 488 34.00 -13.83 -24.04
N ASP A 489 33.29 -13.96 -25.16
CA ASP A 489 33.52 -15.00 -26.16
C ASP A 489 34.39 -14.47 -27.32
N GLY A 490 34.69 -15.34 -28.29
CA GLY A 490 35.56 -14.97 -29.42
C GLY A 490 35.02 -13.81 -30.26
N VAL A 491 33.70 -13.66 -30.38
CA VAL A 491 33.07 -12.57 -31.16
C VAL A 491 33.25 -11.24 -30.41
N ARG A 492 32.95 -11.23 -29.11
CA ARG A 492 33.09 -10.03 -28.26
C ARG A 492 34.53 -9.58 -28.13
N LEU A 493 35.48 -10.52 -28.06
CA LEU A 493 36.91 -10.18 -28.03
C LEU A 493 37.36 -9.43 -29.29
N GLU A 494 36.85 -9.80 -30.46
CA GLU A 494 37.14 -9.08 -31.70
C GLU A 494 36.44 -7.71 -31.76
N GLN A 495 35.21 -7.59 -31.23
CA GLN A 495 34.55 -6.28 -31.08
C GLN A 495 35.32 -5.36 -30.13
N VAL A 496 35.81 -5.88 -29.00
CA VAL A 496 36.68 -5.15 -28.06
C VAL A 496 37.97 -4.72 -28.77
N ARG A 497 38.58 -5.60 -29.58
CA ARG A 497 39.78 -5.27 -30.37
C ARG A 497 39.52 -4.12 -31.34
N HIS A 498 38.39 -4.15 -32.03
CA HIS A 498 37.97 -3.09 -32.95
C HIS A 498 37.72 -1.75 -32.22
N ALA A 499 36.96 -1.79 -31.13
CA ALA A 499 36.66 -0.60 -30.33
C ALA A 499 37.93 0.05 -29.76
N LEU A 500 38.87 -0.76 -29.24
CA LEU A 500 40.14 -0.26 -28.70
C LEU A 500 41.05 0.30 -29.81
N ALA A 501 41.08 -0.29 -31.00
CA ALA A 501 41.84 0.25 -32.13
C ALA A 501 41.32 1.63 -32.55
N GLU A 502 39.99 1.80 -32.62
CA GLU A 502 39.36 3.06 -32.97
C GLU A 502 39.53 4.12 -31.86
N LEU A 503 39.37 3.75 -30.59
CA LEU A 503 39.62 4.65 -29.46
C LEU A 503 41.08 5.10 -29.39
N ARG A 504 42.05 4.21 -29.62
CA ARG A 504 43.49 4.56 -29.71
C ARG A 504 43.78 5.48 -30.90
N ARG A 505 43.05 5.34 -32.01
CA ARG A 505 43.15 6.25 -33.17
C ARG A 505 42.61 7.65 -32.85
N ARG A 506 41.49 7.75 -32.12
CA ARG A 506 40.88 9.03 -31.69
C ARG A 506 41.69 9.71 -30.58
N PHE A 507 42.26 8.93 -29.66
CA PHE A 507 42.96 9.41 -28.46
C PHE A 507 44.38 8.80 -28.34
N PRO A 508 45.32 9.12 -29.26
CA PRO A 508 46.63 8.50 -29.31
C PRO A 508 47.46 8.78 -28.04
N GLY A 509 48.01 7.72 -27.44
CA GLY A 509 48.84 7.80 -26.23
C GLY A 509 48.09 8.13 -24.94
N LYS A 510 46.76 8.25 -24.97
CA LYS A 510 45.94 8.63 -23.81
C LYS A 510 45.24 7.47 -23.12
N LEU A 511 45.23 6.26 -23.69
CA LEU A 511 44.48 5.13 -23.16
C LEU A 511 45.41 4.06 -22.56
N ARG A 512 45.13 3.67 -21.33
CA ARG A 512 45.71 2.48 -20.68
C ARG A 512 44.61 1.48 -20.44
N VAL A 513 44.81 0.23 -20.82
CA VAL A 513 43.76 -0.79 -20.80
C VAL A 513 44.08 -1.86 -19.78
N SER A 514 43.09 -2.21 -18.97
CA SER A 514 43.16 -3.31 -18.00
C SER A 514 41.99 -4.26 -18.20
N PHE A 515 42.27 -5.54 -18.41
CA PHE A 515 41.23 -6.56 -18.30
C PHE A 515 41.00 -6.91 -16.84
N VAL A 516 39.75 -7.01 -16.42
CA VAL A 516 39.34 -7.40 -15.07
C VAL A 516 38.79 -8.82 -15.12
N GLY A 517 39.46 -9.79 -14.50
CA GLY A 517 39.02 -11.19 -14.54
C GLY A 517 40.09 -12.20 -14.13
N ALA A 518 39.81 -13.49 -14.34
CA ALA A 518 40.71 -14.57 -13.90
C ALA A 518 42.02 -14.66 -14.69
N ALA A 519 42.01 -14.33 -15.98
CA ALA A 519 43.18 -14.38 -16.86
C ALA A 519 43.03 -13.40 -18.03
N LEU A 520 44.15 -13.07 -18.69
CA LEU A 520 44.11 -12.32 -19.95
C LEU A 520 43.48 -13.18 -21.06
N PRO A 521 42.62 -12.60 -21.91
CA PRO A 521 42.14 -13.30 -23.09
C PRO A 521 43.30 -13.69 -24.02
N ALA A 522 43.17 -14.84 -24.69
CA ALA A 522 44.19 -15.32 -25.60
C ALA A 522 44.51 -14.29 -26.70
N GLY A 523 45.81 -14.06 -26.95
CA GLY A 523 46.29 -13.12 -27.97
C GLY A 523 46.45 -11.66 -27.50
N TRP A 524 46.24 -11.38 -26.21
CA TRP A 524 46.44 -10.06 -25.59
C TRP A 524 47.68 -9.98 -24.69
N ASP A 525 48.35 -11.12 -24.47
CA ASP A 525 49.57 -11.27 -23.68
C ASP A 525 50.80 -10.54 -24.27
N ARG A 526 50.74 -10.17 -25.55
CA ARG A 526 51.83 -9.51 -26.29
C ARG A 526 51.63 -8.00 -26.47
N GLU A 527 50.54 -7.42 -25.97
CA GLU A 527 50.30 -5.98 -26.05
C GLU A 527 50.86 -5.27 -24.79
N PRO A 528 51.96 -4.49 -24.89
CA PRO A 528 52.64 -3.93 -23.71
C PRO A 528 51.84 -2.88 -22.93
N GLU A 529 50.76 -2.35 -23.51
CA GLU A 529 49.86 -1.36 -22.88
C GLU A 529 48.61 -1.99 -22.24
N VAL A 530 48.49 -3.33 -22.30
CA VAL A 530 47.35 -4.08 -21.76
C VAL A 530 47.80 -4.84 -20.52
N THR A 531 47.04 -4.68 -19.43
CA THR A 531 47.34 -5.28 -18.13
C THR A 531 46.18 -6.15 -17.65
N LEU A 532 46.45 -7.00 -16.65
CA LEU A 532 45.43 -7.81 -15.99
C LEU A 532 45.25 -7.33 -14.56
N ILE A 533 44.02 -6.97 -14.20
CA ILE A 533 43.56 -6.90 -12.82
C ILE A 533 42.97 -8.27 -12.53
N ALA A 534 43.84 -9.17 -12.05
CA ALA A 534 43.46 -10.53 -11.74
C ALA A 534 42.41 -10.51 -10.62
N GLU A 535 41.45 -11.45 -10.65
CA GLU A 535 40.54 -11.76 -9.54
C GLU A 535 41.10 -12.92 -8.68
N PRO A 536 42.24 -12.81 -7.96
CA PRO A 536 42.72 -13.89 -7.11
C PRO A 536 41.92 -13.95 -5.80
N ALA A 537 41.88 -15.14 -5.21
CA ALA A 537 41.64 -15.27 -3.77
C ALA A 537 42.94 -14.88 -3.02
N PRO A 538 42.88 -14.10 -1.92
CA PRO A 538 41.67 -13.61 -1.25
C PRO A 538 41.09 -12.35 -1.92
N TYR A 539 39.76 -12.19 -1.89
CA TYR A 539 39.03 -11.05 -2.48
C TYR A 539 39.59 -9.67 -2.12
N VAL A 540 40.07 -9.48 -0.89
CA VAL A 540 40.64 -8.19 -0.45
C VAL A 540 41.83 -7.77 -1.32
N SER A 541 42.66 -8.73 -1.75
CA SER A 541 43.78 -8.46 -2.66
C SER A 541 43.31 -8.00 -4.04
N TYR A 542 42.21 -8.56 -4.53
CA TYR A 542 41.57 -8.13 -5.78
C TYR A 542 40.97 -6.73 -5.63
N ALA A 543 40.22 -6.47 -4.57
CA ALA A 543 39.63 -5.15 -4.29
C ALA A 543 40.70 -4.06 -4.23
N ASP A 544 41.82 -4.35 -3.55
CA ASP A 544 43.00 -3.50 -3.50
C ASP A 544 43.63 -3.27 -4.88
N ALA A 545 43.72 -4.30 -5.72
CA ALA A 545 44.24 -4.18 -7.07
C ALA A 545 43.32 -3.32 -7.95
N LEU A 546 42.00 -3.51 -7.86
CA LEU A 546 41.00 -2.73 -8.59
C LEU A 546 41.02 -1.26 -8.17
N LYS A 547 41.16 -0.97 -6.87
CA LYS A 547 41.33 0.38 -6.33
C LYS A 547 42.63 1.02 -6.81
N ARG A 548 43.76 0.30 -6.77
CA ARG A 548 45.07 0.77 -7.22
C ARG A 548 45.16 0.98 -8.72
N ALA A 549 44.33 0.29 -9.51
CA ALA A 549 44.27 0.46 -10.96
C ALA A 549 43.73 1.85 -11.38
N ASP A 550 43.13 2.58 -10.44
CA ASP A 550 42.82 4.00 -10.61
C ASP A 550 41.94 4.28 -11.86
N LEU A 551 40.95 3.40 -12.08
CA LEU A 551 40.10 3.31 -13.28
C LEU A 551 39.26 4.56 -13.52
N ASP A 552 39.21 5.08 -14.75
CA ASP A 552 38.35 6.21 -15.10
C ASP A 552 37.02 5.75 -15.72
N ILE A 553 37.08 4.72 -16.56
CA ILE A 553 35.93 4.14 -17.28
C ILE A 553 36.02 2.62 -17.20
N ALA A 554 34.88 1.95 -17.12
CA ALA A 554 34.79 0.49 -17.20
C ALA A 554 33.79 0.06 -18.28
N LEU A 555 34.15 -0.89 -19.12
CA LEU A 555 33.29 -1.48 -20.14
C LEU A 555 32.86 -2.90 -19.73
N VAL A 556 31.55 -3.10 -19.57
CA VAL A 556 30.92 -4.42 -19.43
C VAL A 556 30.40 -4.82 -20.80
N ALA A 557 31.26 -5.48 -21.59
CA ALA A 557 31.00 -5.79 -23.00
C ALA A 557 30.07 -7.00 -23.20
N ALA A 558 30.00 -7.92 -22.24
CA ALA A 558 29.04 -9.01 -22.30
C ALA A 558 27.63 -8.48 -22.01
N PRO A 559 26.61 -8.82 -22.83
CA PRO A 559 25.23 -8.44 -22.58
C PRO A 559 24.77 -8.87 -21.20
N VAL A 560 24.25 -7.92 -20.43
CA VAL A 560 23.69 -8.17 -19.10
C VAL A 560 22.21 -7.85 -19.08
N THR A 561 21.41 -8.72 -18.48
CA THR A 561 20.01 -8.45 -18.20
C THR A 561 19.91 -7.67 -16.90
N LEU A 562 19.48 -6.41 -16.98
CA LEU A 562 19.21 -5.61 -15.79
C LEU A 562 17.94 -6.13 -15.11
N ARG A 563 18.03 -6.33 -13.79
CA ARG A 563 16.93 -6.74 -12.91
C ARG A 563 16.70 -5.67 -11.86
N ASP A 564 15.47 -5.58 -11.34
CA ASP A 564 15.00 -4.53 -10.43
C ASP A 564 15.95 -4.29 -9.24
N ASP A 565 16.60 -5.33 -8.69
CA ASP A 565 17.38 -5.25 -7.44
C ASP A 565 18.69 -6.07 -7.44
N ALA A 566 19.10 -6.64 -8.58
CA ALA A 566 20.36 -7.38 -8.73
C ALA A 566 21.22 -6.81 -9.86
N PRO A 567 21.98 -5.72 -9.61
CA PRO A 567 22.88 -5.16 -10.62
C PRO A 567 24.07 -6.10 -10.90
N PRO A 568 24.68 -6.00 -12.10
CA PRO A 568 25.87 -6.77 -12.44
C PRO A 568 27.04 -6.52 -11.47
N ARG A 569 27.75 -7.58 -11.05
CA ARG A 569 28.92 -7.47 -10.16
C ARG A 569 30.00 -6.53 -10.70
N ALA A 570 30.28 -6.58 -12.00
CA ALA A 570 31.25 -5.70 -12.63
C ALA A 570 30.89 -4.21 -12.48
N TRP A 571 29.59 -3.87 -12.53
CA TRP A 571 29.11 -2.52 -12.27
C TRP A 571 29.29 -2.12 -10.80
N LEU A 572 28.94 -3.01 -9.86
CA LEU A 572 29.13 -2.78 -8.42
C LEU A 572 30.60 -2.48 -8.10
N GLU A 573 31.52 -3.32 -8.58
CA GLU A 573 32.94 -3.23 -8.23
C GLU A 573 33.64 -2.05 -8.92
N CYS A 574 33.45 -1.88 -10.24
CA CYS A 574 34.12 -0.80 -10.98
C CYS A 574 33.57 0.57 -10.57
N SER A 575 32.26 0.70 -10.37
CA SER A 575 31.66 1.97 -9.95
C SER A 575 31.99 2.27 -8.48
N ALA A 576 32.05 1.25 -7.59
CA ALA A 576 32.57 1.44 -6.23
C ALA A 576 34.02 1.97 -6.23
N ALA A 577 34.86 1.47 -7.14
CA ALA A 577 36.22 1.97 -7.38
C ALA A 577 36.25 3.34 -8.10
N GLY A 578 35.10 3.93 -8.42
CA GLY A 578 34.97 5.29 -8.96
C GLY A 578 35.08 5.40 -10.49
N ALA A 579 34.96 4.29 -11.22
CA ALA A 579 34.90 4.31 -12.67
C ALA A 579 33.48 4.62 -13.17
N ALA A 580 33.38 5.37 -14.27
CA ALA A 580 32.14 5.51 -15.02
C ALA A 580 31.92 4.24 -15.86
N THR A 581 30.81 3.53 -15.62
CA THR A 581 30.60 2.22 -16.24
C THR A 581 29.70 2.30 -17.47
N VAL A 582 30.19 1.76 -18.60
CA VAL A 582 29.48 1.54 -19.86
C VAL A 582 29.05 0.07 -19.92
N LEU A 583 27.77 -0.21 -20.17
CA LEU A 583 27.21 -1.57 -20.11
C LEU A 583 26.41 -1.90 -21.36
N VAL A 584 26.64 -3.08 -21.91
CA VAL A 584 25.80 -3.65 -22.97
C VAL A 584 24.52 -4.20 -22.33
N ALA A 585 23.46 -3.39 -22.34
CA ALA A 585 22.17 -3.75 -21.73
C ALA A 585 21.03 -2.88 -22.24
N THR A 586 19.80 -3.37 -22.11
CA THR A 586 18.58 -2.58 -22.30
C THR A 586 18.12 -1.97 -20.98
N PRO A 587 17.52 -0.76 -20.98
CA PRO A 587 16.94 -0.18 -19.78
C PRO A 587 15.89 -1.09 -19.15
N ALA A 588 15.92 -1.22 -17.82
CA ALA A 588 14.92 -1.93 -17.03
C ALA A 588 14.36 -1.00 -15.95
N GLN A 589 13.04 -1.02 -15.74
CA GLN A 589 12.40 -0.23 -14.68
C GLN A 589 12.80 -0.76 -13.30
N GLY A 590 12.99 0.12 -12.32
CA GLY A 590 13.34 -0.26 -10.95
C GLY A 590 14.81 -0.60 -10.69
N CYS A 591 15.63 -0.80 -11.73
CA CYS A 591 17.06 -1.11 -11.58
C CYS A 591 17.88 0.09 -11.08
N PRO A 592 18.89 -0.09 -10.21
CA PRO A 592 19.79 0.99 -9.78
C PRO A 592 20.69 1.52 -10.91
N VAL A 593 20.77 0.81 -12.05
CA VAL A 593 21.53 1.24 -13.24
C VAL A 593 20.63 2.00 -14.22
N VAL A 594 20.73 3.32 -14.23
CA VAL A 594 19.93 4.24 -15.05
C VAL A 594 20.84 4.87 -16.11
N HIS A 595 20.47 4.70 -17.39
CA HIS A 595 21.22 5.23 -18.53
C HIS A 595 21.46 6.74 -18.38
N GLY A 596 22.73 7.15 -18.52
CA GLY A 596 23.15 8.55 -18.43
C GLY A 596 23.20 9.12 -17.01
N SER A 597 22.78 8.35 -15.98
CA SER A 597 22.80 8.78 -14.58
C SER A 597 23.74 7.95 -13.73
N THR A 598 23.52 6.63 -13.60
CA THR A 598 24.35 5.74 -12.75
C THR A 598 25.08 4.67 -13.55
N GLY A 599 24.81 4.59 -14.86
CA GLY A 599 25.50 3.76 -15.83
C GLY A 599 25.24 4.27 -17.24
N TRP A 600 26.09 3.91 -18.21
CA TRP A 600 25.88 4.26 -19.62
C TRP A 600 25.52 3.02 -20.42
N LEU A 601 24.22 2.83 -20.67
CA LEU A 601 23.71 1.67 -21.40
C LEU A 601 23.91 1.83 -22.91
N VAL A 602 24.42 0.80 -23.58
CA VAL A 602 24.73 0.78 -25.02
C VAL A 602 24.25 -0.50 -25.69
N ALA A 603 24.09 -0.45 -27.02
CA ALA A 603 23.84 -1.63 -27.84
C ALA A 603 25.07 -2.56 -27.90
N ASP A 604 24.87 -3.82 -28.30
CA ASP A 604 25.93 -4.84 -28.45
C ASP A 604 26.74 -4.65 -29.75
N THR A 605 27.30 -3.44 -29.95
CA THR A 605 28.09 -3.08 -31.14
C THR A 605 29.32 -2.25 -30.77
N ALA A 606 30.45 -2.53 -31.42
CA ALA A 606 31.70 -1.83 -31.16
C ALA A 606 31.59 -0.29 -31.35
N ASP A 607 30.85 0.17 -32.36
CA ASP A 607 30.65 1.60 -32.61
C ASP A 607 29.91 2.30 -31.46
N ALA A 608 28.86 1.68 -30.92
CA ALA A 608 28.13 2.23 -29.78
C ALA A 608 29.02 2.31 -28.52
N TRP A 609 29.92 1.34 -28.34
CA TRP A 609 30.88 1.34 -27.23
C TRP A 609 31.90 2.46 -27.40
N VAL A 610 32.43 2.63 -28.61
CA VAL A 610 33.39 3.69 -28.96
C VAL A 610 32.78 5.05 -28.70
N ASP A 611 31.56 5.31 -29.17
CA ASP A 611 30.93 6.62 -29.04
C ASP A 611 30.60 6.97 -27.59
N ALA A 612 30.12 6.00 -26.81
CA ALA A 612 29.89 6.18 -25.37
C ALA A 612 31.19 6.46 -24.60
N ILE A 613 32.24 5.67 -24.86
CA ILE A 613 33.54 5.85 -24.20
C ILE A 613 34.17 7.18 -24.63
N ALA A 614 34.16 7.52 -25.92
CA ALA A 614 34.65 8.79 -26.42
C ALA A 614 33.93 9.98 -25.78
N HIS A 615 32.59 9.91 -25.66
CA HIS A 615 31.81 10.93 -24.99
C HIS A 615 32.26 11.14 -23.53
N LEU A 616 32.48 10.06 -22.77
CA LEU A 616 32.94 10.13 -21.38
C LEU A 616 34.41 10.58 -21.24
N ILE A 617 35.24 10.36 -22.26
CA ILE A 617 36.61 10.90 -22.32
C ILE A 617 36.56 12.42 -22.53
N GLU A 618 35.73 12.89 -23.46
CA GLU A 618 35.58 14.30 -23.83
C GLU A 618 34.85 15.14 -22.77
N HIS A 619 33.97 14.52 -21.97
CA HIS A 619 33.13 15.19 -20.98
C HIS A 619 33.47 14.71 -19.55
N PRO A 620 34.57 15.20 -18.94
CA PRO A 620 35.03 14.74 -17.63
C PRO A 620 34.04 15.03 -16.49
N HIS A 621 33.24 16.09 -16.60
CA HIS A 621 32.18 16.39 -15.62
C HIS A 621 31.07 15.34 -15.64
N THR A 622 30.59 14.96 -16.84
CA THR A 622 29.60 13.90 -17.01
C THR A 622 30.12 12.57 -16.49
N ARG A 623 31.38 12.23 -16.80
CA ARG A 623 32.05 11.03 -16.28
C ARG A 623 32.07 11.00 -14.74
N ALA A 624 32.47 12.12 -14.12
CA ALA A 624 32.55 12.22 -12.66
C ALA A 624 31.16 12.16 -11.99
N GLN A 625 30.15 12.82 -12.58
CA GLN A 625 28.76 12.77 -12.11
C GLN A 625 28.20 11.35 -12.17
N LEU A 626 28.43 10.65 -13.29
CA LEU A 626 27.96 9.28 -13.47
C LEU A 626 28.58 8.33 -12.44
N ALA A 627 29.90 8.44 -12.22
CA ALA A 627 30.60 7.64 -11.21
C ALA A 627 30.12 7.94 -9.78
N ALA A 628 29.94 9.21 -9.43
CA ALA A 628 29.46 9.62 -8.11
C ALA A 628 28.02 9.14 -7.84
N ALA A 629 27.12 9.33 -8.81
CA ALA A 629 25.73 8.88 -8.69
C ALA A 629 25.64 7.35 -8.58
N ALA A 630 26.47 6.60 -9.32
CA ALA A 630 26.57 5.16 -9.17
C ALA A 630 27.04 4.76 -7.77
N GLN A 631 28.05 5.44 -7.21
CA GLN A 631 28.53 5.18 -5.85
C GLN A 631 27.47 5.44 -4.78
N ASP A 632 26.69 6.51 -4.92
CA ASP A 632 25.61 6.83 -4.00
C ASP A 632 24.49 5.77 -4.08
N ALA A 633 24.13 5.31 -5.28
CA ALA A 633 23.19 4.21 -5.47
C ALA A 633 23.70 2.91 -4.82
N ILE A 634 24.98 2.58 -4.99
CA ILE A 634 25.61 1.40 -4.36
C ILE A 634 25.64 1.55 -2.84
N ARG A 635 26.00 2.71 -2.30
CA ARG A 635 26.02 2.98 -0.85
C ARG A 635 24.63 2.87 -0.21
N ALA A 636 23.60 3.26 -0.96
CA ALA A 636 22.23 3.19 -0.48
C ALA A 636 21.76 1.75 -0.28
N GLN A 637 22.11 0.83 -1.19
CA GLN A 637 21.45 -0.48 -1.28
C GLN A 637 22.38 -1.71 -1.24
N HIS A 638 23.66 -1.57 -1.60
CA HIS A 638 24.59 -2.68 -1.84
C HIS A 638 25.87 -2.65 -0.99
N ASP A 639 26.03 -1.68 -0.09
CA ASP A 639 27.16 -1.66 0.85
C ASP A 639 27.05 -2.76 1.91
N ILE A 640 28.02 -3.67 1.94
CA ILE A 640 28.07 -4.75 2.95
C ILE A 640 28.16 -4.18 4.37
N GLY A 641 28.88 -3.07 4.59
CA GLY A 641 29.00 -2.47 5.92
C GLY A 641 27.64 -2.12 6.51
N ARG A 642 26.76 -1.54 5.68
CA ARG A 642 25.39 -1.19 6.05
C ARG A 642 24.46 -2.41 6.10
N ASN A 643 24.66 -3.37 5.20
CA ASN A 643 23.77 -4.52 5.03
C ASN A 643 24.12 -5.72 5.92
N ALA A 644 25.25 -5.74 6.63
CA ALA A 644 25.64 -6.85 7.50
C ALA A 644 24.56 -7.19 8.53
N ALA A 645 23.97 -6.19 9.22
CA ALA A 645 22.85 -6.41 10.14
C ALA A 645 21.63 -7.06 9.47
N ARG A 646 21.37 -6.73 8.19
CA ARG A 646 20.29 -7.36 7.39
C ARG A 646 20.59 -8.83 7.10
N HIS A 647 21.85 -9.18 6.85
CA HIS A 647 22.28 -10.58 6.72
C HIS A 647 22.04 -11.34 8.03
N GLY A 648 22.54 -10.80 9.15
CA GLY A 648 22.37 -11.41 10.48
C GLY A 648 20.91 -11.61 10.88
N ALA A 649 20.06 -10.61 10.63
CA ALA A 649 18.64 -10.68 10.92
C ALA A 649 17.91 -11.75 10.08
N LEU A 650 18.22 -11.86 8.79
CA LEU A 650 17.63 -12.92 7.94
C LEU A 650 17.98 -14.30 8.48
N TYR A 651 19.25 -14.59 8.73
CA TYR A 651 19.66 -15.91 9.23
C TYR A 651 19.19 -16.17 10.66
N ALA A 652 19.04 -15.14 11.51
CA ALA A 652 18.43 -15.27 12.84
C ALA A 652 16.96 -15.68 12.74
N ARG A 653 16.21 -15.06 11.83
CA ARG A 653 14.81 -15.39 11.55
C ARG A 653 14.66 -16.80 11.02
N LEU A 654 15.46 -17.19 10.02
CA LEU A 654 15.46 -18.55 9.46
C LEU A 654 15.81 -19.60 10.52
N LEU A 655 16.70 -19.27 11.45
CA LEU A 655 17.03 -20.12 12.59
C LEU A 655 15.87 -20.22 13.60
N ALA A 656 15.14 -19.13 13.86
CA ALA A 656 14.03 -19.10 14.81
C ALA A 656 12.77 -19.79 14.28
N GLU A 657 12.38 -19.51 13.04
CA GLU A 657 11.19 -20.09 12.38
C GLU A 657 11.26 -21.61 12.30
N ASN A 658 12.47 -22.15 12.14
CA ASN A 658 12.71 -23.59 12.01
C ASN A 658 13.14 -24.27 13.34
N ARG A 659 13.09 -23.57 14.49
CA ARG A 659 13.21 -24.18 15.84
C ARG A 659 11.88 -24.75 16.33
N THR A 660 10.76 -24.19 15.87
CA THR A 660 9.42 -24.75 16.05
C THR A 660 9.14 -25.69 14.90
N LEU A 661 8.98 -26.99 15.18
CA LEU A 661 8.46 -27.96 14.22
C LEU A 661 7.04 -27.54 13.81
N ALA A 662 6.93 -26.76 12.73
CA ALA A 662 5.71 -26.75 11.94
C ALA A 662 5.59 -28.13 11.28
N PRO A 663 4.38 -28.70 11.21
CA PRO A 663 4.19 -30.01 10.59
C PRO A 663 4.69 -29.94 9.15
N VAL A 664 5.58 -30.87 8.80
CA VAL A 664 5.84 -31.23 7.41
C VAL A 664 4.48 -31.60 6.83
N ALA A 665 3.92 -30.70 6.03
CA ALA A 665 2.78 -31.01 5.19
C ALA A 665 3.27 -32.03 4.15
N ALA A 666 3.24 -33.30 4.55
CA ALA A 666 3.18 -34.40 3.62
C ALA A 666 1.86 -34.27 2.87
N THR A 667 1.92 -33.71 1.67
CA THR A 667 1.14 -34.08 0.47
C THR A 667 1.44 -33.07 -0.62
N ALA A 668 2.28 -33.42 -1.59
CA ALA A 668 2.31 -32.74 -2.87
C ALA A 668 2.98 -33.63 -3.92
N ASP A 669 2.24 -34.63 -4.38
CA ASP A 669 2.52 -35.32 -5.65
C ASP A 669 1.93 -34.52 -6.85
N ALA A 670 1.81 -33.20 -6.71
CA ALA A 670 1.28 -32.33 -7.76
C ALA A 670 2.04 -31.00 -7.77
N ALA A 671 2.51 -30.60 -8.95
CA ALA A 671 2.96 -29.23 -9.22
C ALA A 671 1.89 -28.21 -8.74
N PRO A 672 2.27 -27.00 -8.30
CA PRO A 672 1.28 -26.00 -7.88
C PRO A 672 0.30 -25.75 -9.03
N HIS A 673 -0.93 -26.18 -8.83
CA HIS A 673 -2.01 -26.03 -9.79
C HIS A 673 -2.48 -24.57 -9.74
N ARG A 674 -2.47 -23.85 -10.88
CA ARG A 674 -3.09 -22.51 -10.97
C ARG A 674 -4.56 -22.63 -10.59
N LYS A 675 -5.11 -21.72 -9.79
CA LYS A 675 -6.52 -21.79 -9.45
C LYS A 675 -7.37 -21.61 -10.71
N ARG A 676 -8.23 -22.57 -11.00
CA ARG A 676 -9.10 -22.54 -12.18
C ARG A 676 -10.36 -21.77 -11.87
N LEU A 677 -10.47 -20.59 -12.49
CA LEU A 677 -11.69 -19.80 -12.49
C LEU A 677 -12.48 -20.13 -13.76
N ILE A 678 -13.58 -20.87 -13.61
CA ILE A 678 -14.47 -21.18 -14.73
C ILE A 678 -15.38 -19.98 -14.96
N VAL A 679 -15.25 -19.34 -16.12
CA VAL A 679 -15.97 -18.10 -16.45
C VAL A 679 -17.11 -18.40 -17.41
N TYR A 680 -18.34 -18.17 -16.97
CA TYR A 680 -19.53 -18.13 -17.83
C TYR A 680 -19.83 -16.69 -18.20
N SER A 681 -19.47 -16.32 -19.43
CA SER A 681 -19.76 -15.02 -20.02
C SER A 681 -20.31 -15.19 -21.43
N ILE A 682 -21.43 -14.53 -21.72
CA ILE A 682 -21.94 -14.36 -23.10
C ILE A 682 -21.32 -13.15 -23.81
N ASP A 683 -20.62 -12.30 -23.07
CA ASP A 683 -19.97 -11.12 -23.63
C ASP A 683 -18.69 -11.54 -24.38
N PRO A 684 -18.45 -11.05 -25.61
CA PRO A 684 -17.24 -11.37 -26.35
C PRO A 684 -15.97 -11.00 -25.57
N ASP A 685 -14.88 -11.76 -25.72
CA ASP A 685 -13.58 -11.47 -25.07
C ASP A 685 -13.03 -10.07 -25.41
N ALA A 686 -13.38 -9.54 -26.59
CA ALA A 686 -12.99 -8.21 -27.04
C ALA A 686 -13.81 -7.07 -26.42
N SER A 687 -14.94 -7.37 -25.78
CA SER A 687 -15.80 -6.35 -25.15
C SER A 687 -15.09 -5.64 -23.99
N ALA A 688 -15.47 -4.38 -23.75
CA ALA A 688 -14.87 -3.59 -22.69
C ALA A 688 -15.03 -4.23 -21.30
N SER A 689 -16.23 -4.72 -20.96
CA SER A 689 -16.51 -5.39 -19.68
C SER A 689 -15.60 -6.60 -19.45
N SER A 690 -15.54 -7.53 -20.43
CA SER A 690 -14.66 -8.70 -20.37
C SER A 690 -13.18 -8.31 -20.28
N ARG A 691 -12.72 -7.35 -21.10
CA ARG A 691 -11.33 -6.89 -21.09
C ARG A 691 -10.93 -6.27 -19.74
N ILE A 692 -11.73 -5.33 -19.24
CA ILE A 692 -11.42 -4.54 -18.03
C ILE A 692 -11.49 -5.41 -16.78
N ARG A 693 -12.51 -6.28 -16.68
CA ARG A 693 -12.78 -7.00 -15.42
C ARG A 693 -12.21 -8.41 -15.36
N LEU A 694 -11.99 -9.05 -16.52
CA LEU A 694 -11.54 -10.44 -16.60
C LEU A 694 -10.20 -10.55 -17.32
N THR A 695 -10.12 -10.25 -18.62
CA THR A 695 -8.95 -10.60 -19.43
C THR A 695 -7.68 -9.86 -19.00
N LEU A 696 -7.74 -8.54 -18.79
CA LEU A 696 -6.55 -7.74 -18.42
C LEU A 696 -6.08 -8.05 -16.98
N PRO A 697 -6.93 -7.97 -15.93
CA PRO A 697 -6.46 -8.24 -14.57
C PRO A 697 -5.91 -9.65 -14.40
N PHE A 698 -6.61 -10.66 -14.94
CA PHE A 698 -6.14 -12.03 -14.82
C PHE A 698 -4.99 -12.38 -15.77
N GLY A 699 -4.77 -11.59 -16.82
CA GLY A 699 -3.51 -11.61 -17.58
C GLY A 699 -2.30 -11.28 -16.71
N PHE A 700 -2.43 -10.35 -15.76
CA PHE A 700 -1.39 -10.02 -14.76
C PHE A 700 -1.35 -10.99 -13.57
N LEU A 701 -2.38 -11.80 -13.37
CA LEU A 701 -2.47 -12.80 -12.30
C LEU A 701 -2.35 -14.24 -12.85
N ASN A 702 -1.77 -14.42 -14.03
CA ASN A 702 -1.70 -15.70 -14.74
C ASN A 702 -0.76 -16.72 -14.09
N ASP A 703 0.03 -16.29 -13.11
CA ASP A 703 0.87 -17.10 -12.23
C ASP A 703 0.04 -17.77 -11.12
N GLU A 704 -1.09 -17.16 -10.74
CA GLU A 704 -1.98 -17.63 -9.68
C GLU A 704 -3.29 -18.24 -10.21
N TRP A 705 -3.81 -17.68 -11.31
CA TRP A 705 -5.13 -17.98 -11.86
C TRP A 705 -5.05 -18.48 -13.30
N GLU A 706 -5.92 -19.43 -13.63
CA GLU A 706 -6.23 -19.85 -14.98
C GLU A 706 -7.70 -19.54 -15.26
N LEU A 707 -7.97 -18.71 -16.27
CA LEU A 707 -9.33 -18.46 -16.75
C LEU A 707 -9.70 -19.54 -17.75
N VAL A 708 -10.78 -20.25 -17.46
CA VAL A 708 -11.29 -21.31 -18.32
C VAL A 708 -12.69 -20.92 -18.79
N PRO A 709 -12.94 -20.84 -20.10
CA PRO A 709 -14.27 -20.53 -20.61
C PRO A 709 -15.25 -21.66 -20.29
N GLY A 710 -16.37 -21.31 -19.66
CA GLY A 710 -17.47 -22.21 -19.33
C GLY A 710 -18.47 -22.41 -20.47
N ILE A 711 -18.43 -21.57 -21.53
CA ILE A 711 -19.28 -21.68 -22.71
C ILE A 711 -18.43 -22.13 -23.91
N ARG A 712 -18.84 -23.20 -24.58
CA ARG A 712 -18.25 -23.67 -25.85
C ARG A 712 -19.34 -23.85 -26.88
N ASP A 713 -19.13 -23.33 -28.08
CA ASP A 713 -20.09 -23.39 -29.20
C ASP A 713 -21.50 -22.90 -28.81
N GLY A 714 -21.58 -21.91 -27.92
CA GLY A 714 -22.85 -21.35 -27.43
C GLY A 714 -23.62 -22.26 -26.45
N GLN A 715 -22.99 -23.31 -25.92
CA GLN A 715 -23.54 -24.21 -24.91
C GLN A 715 -22.68 -24.22 -23.66
N ILE A 716 -23.28 -24.48 -22.50
CA ILE A 716 -22.51 -24.66 -21.25
C ILE A 716 -21.69 -25.94 -21.35
N ASP A 717 -20.39 -25.80 -21.14
CA ASP A 717 -19.50 -26.90 -20.88
C ASP A 717 -19.53 -27.23 -19.38
N SER A 718 -20.30 -28.25 -19.00
CA SER A 718 -20.34 -28.72 -17.62
C SER A 718 -19.13 -29.61 -17.27
N SER A 719 -18.34 -30.05 -18.25
CA SER A 719 -17.20 -30.95 -18.00
C SER A 719 -16.06 -30.28 -17.24
N VAL A 720 -15.95 -28.94 -17.35
CA VAL A 720 -14.92 -28.15 -16.67
C VAL A 720 -15.25 -27.85 -15.20
N LEU A 721 -16.52 -27.99 -14.79
CA LEU A 721 -17.00 -27.67 -13.44
C LEU A 721 -16.33 -28.53 -12.35
N ALA A 722 -16.05 -29.80 -12.65
CA ALA A 722 -15.39 -30.70 -11.70
C ALA A 722 -13.98 -30.21 -11.30
N THR A 723 -13.31 -29.51 -12.21
CA THR A 723 -11.96 -28.98 -12.01
C THR A 723 -11.92 -27.55 -11.50
N ALA A 724 -13.07 -26.92 -11.28
CA ALA A 724 -13.15 -25.52 -10.84
C ALA A 724 -12.62 -25.36 -9.40
N ASP A 725 -11.84 -24.32 -9.18
CA ASP A 725 -11.57 -23.78 -7.84
C ASP A 725 -12.62 -22.71 -7.47
N ALA A 726 -13.12 -21.99 -8.48
CA ALA A 726 -14.27 -21.11 -8.40
C ALA A 726 -14.99 -21.02 -9.75
N ILE A 727 -16.26 -20.64 -9.71
CA ILE A 727 -17.10 -20.44 -10.88
C ILE A 727 -17.55 -18.98 -10.88
N LEU A 728 -17.37 -18.27 -11.98
CA LEU A 728 -17.81 -16.88 -12.16
C LEU A 728 -18.93 -16.81 -13.20
N LEU A 729 -20.04 -16.20 -12.82
CA LEU A 729 -21.15 -15.85 -13.70
C LEU A 729 -21.08 -14.34 -13.99
N HIS A 730 -20.84 -13.96 -15.25
CA HIS A 730 -20.60 -12.57 -15.63
C HIS A 730 -21.86 -11.88 -16.17
N ARG A 731 -22.17 -10.68 -15.65
CA ARG A 731 -23.19 -9.74 -16.15
C ARG A 731 -24.57 -10.37 -16.42
N LEU A 732 -25.03 -10.37 -17.67
CA LEU A 732 -26.36 -10.86 -18.09
C LEU A 732 -26.41 -12.39 -18.18
N THR A 733 -25.26 -13.07 -18.14
CA THR A 733 -25.15 -14.52 -18.38
C THR A 733 -26.11 -15.35 -17.54
N PRO A 734 -26.26 -15.14 -16.20
CA PRO A 734 -27.24 -15.87 -15.39
C PRO A 734 -28.65 -15.95 -15.98
N GLY A 735 -29.10 -14.88 -16.61
CA GLY A 735 -30.43 -14.77 -17.18
C GLY A 735 -30.63 -15.50 -18.49
N MET A 736 -29.53 -15.82 -19.19
CA MET A 736 -29.54 -16.55 -20.45
C MET A 736 -29.37 -18.07 -20.26
N LEU A 737 -29.05 -18.50 -19.04
CA LEU A 737 -28.92 -19.91 -18.70
C LEU A 737 -30.30 -20.52 -18.36
N THR A 738 -30.51 -21.78 -18.71
CA THR A 738 -31.75 -22.47 -18.32
C THR A 738 -31.76 -22.78 -16.82
N GLY A 739 -32.93 -23.06 -16.25
CA GLY A 739 -33.01 -23.48 -14.84
C GLY A 739 -32.19 -24.75 -14.54
N ASN A 740 -32.08 -25.66 -15.52
CA ASN A 740 -31.27 -26.87 -15.40
C ASN A 740 -29.76 -26.57 -15.42
N ASP A 741 -29.35 -25.56 -16.18
CA ASP A 741 -27.96 -25.11 -16.25
C ASP A 741 -27.50 -24.51 -14.92
N LEU A 742 -28.29 -23.57 -14.38
CA LEU A 742 -28.02 -22.97 -13.08
C LEU A 742 -28.03 -24.04 -11.97
N TYR A 743 -28.99 -24.97 -12.01
CA TYR A 743 -29.01 -26.10 -11.10
C TYR A 743 -27.74 -26.94 -11.18
N THR A 744 -27.23 -27.20 -12.40
CA THR A 744 -25.98 -27.94 -12.61
C THR A 744 -24.80 -27.21 -11.98
N ILE A 745 -24.69 -25.91 -12.20
CA ILE A 745 -23.62 -25.07 -11.63
C ILE A 745 -23.64 -25.10 -10.09
N PHE A 746 -24.81 -24.85 -9.47
CA PHE A 746 -24.92 -24.81 -8.01
C PHE A 746 -24.75 -26.18 -7.33
N LYS A 747 -25.03 -27.29 -8.04
CA LYS A 747 -24.88 -28.64 -7.49
C LYS A 747 -23.42 -29.06 -7.26
N HIS A 748 -22.46 -28.44 -7.92
CA HIS A 748 -21.05 -28.85 -7.86
C HIS A 748 -20.30 -28.44 -6.57
N GLU A 749 -20.97 -27.78 -5.61
CA GLU A 749 -20.42 -27.36 -4.29
C GLU A 749 -19.15 -26.49 -4.37
N LYS A 750 -18.83 -25.96 -5.56
CA LYS A 750 -17.73 -25.01 -5.77
C LYS A 750 -18.19 -23.58 -5.47
N PRO A 751 -17.30 -22.68 -5.02
CA PRO A 751 -17.64 -21.26 -4.84
C PRO A 751 -18.18 -20.64 -6.14
N VAL A 752 -19.42 -20.17 -6.11
CA VAL A 752 -20.06 -19.45 -7.22
C VAL A 752 -20.02 -17.96 -6.95
N ILE A 753 -19.45 -17.20 -7.87
CA ILE A 753 -19.29 -15.75 -7.82
C ILE A 753 -20.17 -15.14 -8.90
N TYR A 754 -21.07 -14.24 -8.52
CA TYR A 754 -21.73 -13.37 -9.49
C TYR A 754 -20.98 -12.06 -9.61
N GLU A 755 -20.65 -11.64 -10.82
CA GLU A 755 -19.86 -10.43 -11.04
C GLU A 755 -20.50 -9.53 -12.10
N THR A 756 -20.70 -8.26 -11.76
CA THR A 756 -21.28 -7.26 -12.66
C THR A 756 -20.89 -5.84 -12.30
N ASP A 757 -20.69 -5.01 -13.32
CA ASP A 757 -20.33 -3.61 -13.27
C ASP A 757 -21.52 -2.64 -13.44
N ASP A 758 -22.72 -3.17 -13.68
CA ASP A 758 -23.96 -2.42 -13.92
C ASP A 758 -25.12 -2.93 -13.04
N LEU A 759 -26.11 -2.08 -12.77
CA LEU A 759 -27.37 -2.49 -12.14
C LEU A 759 -28.33 -3.12 -13.17
N LEU A 760 -27.97 -4.32 -13.64
CA LEU A 760 -28.69 -5.02 -14.71
C LEU A 760 -30.10 -5.48 -14.33
N THR A 761 -30.44 -5.52 -13.04
CA THR A 761 -31.79 -5.84 -12.56
C THR A 761 -32.79 -4.72 -12.83
N ASP A 762 -32.35 -3.46 -12.90
CA ASP A 762 -33.22 -2.28 -12.93
C ASP A 762 -32.84 -1.32 -14.08
N LEU A 763 -32.84 -1.88 -15.29
CA LEU A 763 -32.59 -1.15 -16.53
C LEU A 763 -33.77 -0.24 -16.92
N PRO A 764 -33.54 1.03 -17.31
CA PRO A 764 -34.57 1.89 -17.87
C PRO A 764 -35.18 1.28 -19.14
N ALA A 765 -36.46 1.53 -19.40
CA ALA A 765 -37.17 0.99 -20.57
C ALA A 765 -36.51 1.37 -21.92
N ALA A 766 -35.87 2.54 -21.97
CA ALA A 766 -35.17 3.03 -23.16
C ALA A 766 -33.73 2.48 -23.30
N HIS A 767 -33.23 1.70 -22.34
CA HIS A 767 -31.89 1.14 -22.40
C HIS A 767 -31.76 0.11 -23.54
N PRO A 768 -30.64 0.08 -24.30
CA PRO A 768 -30.46 -0.91 -25.38
C PRO A 768 -30.61 -2.36 -24.92
N LEU A 769 -30.22 -2.64 -23.68
CA LEU A 769 -30.32 -3.95 -23.04
C LEU A 769 -31.65 -4.17 -22.29
N ALA A 770 -32.63 -3.26 -22.31
CA ALA A 770 -33.84 -3.38 -21.50
C ALA A 770 -34.63 -4.67 -21.78
N ALA A 771 -34.77 -5.04 -23.07
CA ALA A 771 -35.46 -6.28 -23.46
C ALA A 771 -34.72 -7.53 -22.96
N GLN A 772 -33.40 -7.58 -23.16
CA GLN A 772 -32.55 -8.69 -22.70
C GLN A 772 -32.50 -8.76 -21.18
N GLY A 773 -32.40 -7.61 -20.51
CA GLY A 773 -32.40 -7.47 -19.07
C GLY A 773 -33.71 -7.92 -18.44
N GLY A 774 -34.86 -7.57 -19.03
CA GLY A 774 -36.17 -8.05 -18.59
C GLY A 774 -36.29 -9.57 -18.64
N MET A 775 -35.76 -10.20 -19.70
CA MET A 775 -35.67 -11.66 -19.80
C MET A 775 -34.67 -12.25 -18.80
N ALA A 776 -33.54 -11.57 -18.59
CA ALA A 776 -32.45 -12.05 -17.76
C ALA A 776 -32.69 -11.88 -16.26
N ARG A 777 -33.57 -10.95 -15.86
CA ARG A 777 -33.79 -10.52 -14.47
C ARG A 777 -34.05 -11.69 -13.54
N ALA A 778 -34.90 -12.64 -13.95
CA ALA A 778 -35.25 -13.78 -13.10
C ALA A 778 -34.03 -14.68 -12.80
N GLY A 779 -33.17 -14.92 -13.80
CA GLY A 779 -31.94 -15.69 -13.62
C GLY A 779 -30.89 -14.95 -12.80
N ILE A 780 -30.75 -13.63 -12.99
CA ILE A 780 -29.89 -12.78 -12.17
C ILE A 780 -30.35 -12.78 -10.70
N GLU A 781 -31.64 -12.58 -10.44
CA GLU A 781 -32.19 -12.62 -9.08
C GLU A 781 -32.03 -14.00 -8.43
N LEU A 782 -32.18 -15.08 -9.20
CA LEU A 782 -31.92 -16.43 -8.73
C LEU A 782 -30.45 -16.58 -8.32
N VAL A 783 -29.52 -16.13 -9.16
CA VAL A 783 -28.08 -16.22 -8.87
C VAL A 783 -27.69 -15.32 -7.70
N LEU A 784 -28.19 -14.09 -7.61
CA LEU A 784 -27.96 -13.20 -6.46
C LEU A 784 -28.33 -13.86 -5.13
N ARG A 785 -29.41 -14.64 -5.09
CA ARG A 785 -29.85 -15.34 -3.88
C ARG A 785 -29.02 -16.58 -3.54
N ASN A 786 -28.36 -17.21 -4.52
CA ASN A 786 -27.73 -18.53 -4.36
C ASN A 786 -26.20 -18.52 -4.52
N ALA A 787 -25.61 -17.47 -5.09
CA ALA A 787 -24.15 -17.33 -5.20
C ALA A 787 -23.49 -17.33 -3.82
N ASP A 788 -22.23 -17.74 -3.73
CA ASP A 788 -21.44 -17.64 -2.50
C ASP A 788 -20.96 -16.21 -2.24
N ALA A 789 -20.75 -15.43 -3.29
CA ALA A 789 -20.35 -14.03 -3.23
C ALA A 789 -20.79 -13.26 -4.50
N VAL A 790 -20.95 -11.94 -4.34
CA VAL A 790 -21.27 -11.03 -5.43
C VAL A 790 -20.18 -9.94 -5.51
N ILE A 791 -19.65 -9.68 -6.70
CA ILE A 791 -18.67 -8.61 -6.96
C ILE A 791 -19.34 -7.53 -7.81
N VAL A 792 -19.22 -6.28 -7.37
CA VAL A 792 -19.76 -5.10 -8.08
C VAL A 792 -18.76 -3.97 -8.22
N SER A 793 -18.95 -3.09 -9.21
CA SER A 793 -18.05 -1.95 -9.49
C SER A 793 -18.23 -0.78 -8.52
N THR A 794 -19.46 -0.50 -8.07
CA THR A 794 -19.77 0.70 -7.26
C THR A 794 -20.44 0.39 -5.92
N PRO A 795 -20.25 1.24 -4.89
CA PRO A 795 -20.97 1.12 -3.63
C PRO A 795 -22.49 1.23 -3.77
N PHE A 796 -22.98 1.98 -4.76
CA PHE A 796 -24.41 2.10 -5.02
C PHE A 796 -25.01 0.75 -5.43
N ILE A 797 -24.44 0.07 -6.44
CA ILE A 797 -24.89 -1.29 -6.81
C ILE A 797 -24.77 -2.22 -5.60
N ALA A 798 -23.70 -2.10 -4.81
CA ALA A 798 -23.53 -2.91 -3.62
C ALA A 798 -24.64 -2.70 -2.59
N SER A 799 -25.09 -1.45 -2.40
CA SER A 799 -26.21 -1.14 -1.51
C SER A 799 -27.52 -1.79 -1.98
N ARG A 800 -27.76 -1.83 -3.31
CA ARG A 800 -28.93 -2.45 -3.91
C ARG A 800 -28.90 -3.98 -3.80
N TYR A 801 -27.78 -4.60 -4.15
CA TYR A 801 -27.65 -6.06 -4.09
C TYR A 801 -27.51 -6.60 -2.67
N ARG A 802 -27.06 -5.81 -1.70
CA ARG A 802 -27.04 -6.21 -0.28
C ARG A 802 -28.42 -6.47 0.32
N LEU A 803 -29.48 -5.94 -0.30
CA LEU A 803 -30.86 -6.25 0.07
C LEU A 803 -31.21 -7.72 -0.21
N SER A 804 -30.56 -8.33 -1.20
CA SER A 804 -30.81 -9.72 -1.63
C SER A 804 -29.68 -10.68 -1.26
N HIS A 805 -28.45 -10.18 -1.03
CA HIS A 805 -27.27 -10.99 -0.79
C HIS A 805 -26.29 -10.35 0.21
N PRO A 806 -25.92 -10.99 1.33
CA PRO A 806 -25.08 -10.35 2.36
C PRO A 806 -23.60 -10.19 1.98
N ARG A 807 -23.04 -11.06 1.11
CA ARG A 807 -21.62 -11.07 0.74
C ARG A 807 -21.35 -10.35 -0.58
N VAL A 808 -21.59 -9.03 -0.59
CA VAL A 808 -21.30 -8.18 -1.75
C VAL A 808 -19.98 -7.43 -1.57
N HIS A 809 -19.03 -7.65 -2.47
CA HIS A 809 -17.72 -7.03 -2.53
C HIS A 809 -17.70 -5.90 -3.57
N VAL A 810 -17.20 -4.72 -3.18
CA VAL A 810 -16.98 -3.63 -4.13
C VAL A 810 -15.56 -3.75 -4.66
N LEU A 811 -15.44 -4.01 -5.95
CA LEU A 811 -14.18 -4.01 -6.70
C LEU A 811 -14.34 -3.01 -7.85
N PRO A 812 -13.97 -1.72 -7.65
CA PRO A 812 -14.06 -0.70 -8.69
C PRO A 812 -13.29 -1.09 -9.94
N ASP A 813 -13.76 -0.61 -11.08
CA ASP A 813 -13.04 -0.77 -12.33
C ASP A 813 -11.71 -0.01 -12.29
N SER A 814 -10.78 -0.50 -13.10
CA SER A 814 -9.43 0.04 -13.23
C SER A 814 -9.05 0.22 -14.68
N VAL A 815 -8.34 1.31 -14.97
CA VAL A 815 -7.87 1.65 -16.30
C VAL A 815 -6.47 1.09 -16.54
N ASP A 816 -6.18 0.68 -17.78
CA ASP A 816 -4.80 0.46 -18.23
C ASP A 816 -4.15 1.82 -18.48
N PHE A 817 -3.69 2.45 -17.39
CA PHE A 817 -3.30 3.86 -17.35
C PHE A 817 -2.30 4.22 -18.46
N ASP A 818 -1.29 3.39 -18.66
CA ASP A 818 -0.21 3.66 -19.62
C ASP A 818 -0.70 3.69 -21.07
N ARG A 819 -1.77 2.96 -21.39
CA ARG A 819 -2.34 2.97 -22.76
C ARG A 819 -3.10 4.25 -23.07
N PHE A 820 -3.76 4.81 -22.07
CA PHE A 820 -4.52 6.05 -22.22
C PHE A 820 -3.68 7.29 -21.93
N TYR A 821 -2.49 7.12 -21.35
CA TYR A 821 -1.70 8.20 -20.81
C TYR A 821 -1.34 9.26 -21.86
N ARG A 822 -1.70 10.51 -21.56
CA ARG A 822 -1.26 11.69 -22.30
C ARG A 822 -0.97 12.83 -21.32
N PRO A 823 0.23 13.45 -21.36
CA PRO A 823 0.57 14.52 -20.42
C PRO A 823 -0.33 15.75 -20.62
N VAL A 824 -0.67 16.41 -19.51
CA VAL A 824 -1.46 17.66 -19.53
C VAL A 824 -0.56 18.83 -19.93
N THR A 825 -0.67 19.23 -21.20
CA THR A 825 0.17 20.27 -21.82
C THR A 825 -0.59 21.58 -22.01
N ALA A 826 0.12 22.70 -21.89
CA ALA A 826 -0.38 23.99 -22.35
C ALA A 826 -0.39 24.01 -23.88
N ARG A 827 -1.57 24.14 -24.48
CA ARG A 827 -1.76 24.33 -25.92
C ARG A 827 -2.34 25.73 -26.16
N GLY A 828 -2.24 26.23 -27.40
CA GLY A 828 -2.93 27.46 -27.79
C GLY A 828 -4.42 27.31 -27.55
N ASP A 829 -5.00 28.15 -26.69
CA ASP A 829 -6.41 28.13 -26.29
C ASP A 829 -7.35 28.74 -27.36
N ASP A 830 -6.95 28.71 -28.63
CA ASP A 830 -7.70 29.33 -29.74
C ASP A 830 -9.03 28.61 -29.99
N CYS A 831 -9.11 27.31 -29.65
CA CYS A 831 -10.32 26.51 -29.76
C CYS A 831 -10.36 25.37 -28.72
N VAL A 832 -11.42 25.31 -27.91
CA VAL A 832 -11.66 24.25 -26.90
C VAL A 832 -12.49 23.12 -27.51
N THR A 833 -12.02 21.88 -27.38
CA THR A 833 -12.74 20.68 -27.86
C THR A 833 -13.48 19.98 -26.71
N ILE A 834 -14.80 19.91 -26.82
CA ILE A 834 -15.70 19.22 -25.89
C ILE A 834 -16.05 17.85 -26.45
N GLY A 835 -15.80 16.79 -25.68
CA GLY A 835 -16.02 15.41 -26.07
C GLY A 835 -17.16 14.74 -25.32
N ILE A 836 -17.98 13.96 -26.04
CA ILE A 836 -19.10 13.19 -25.48
C ILE A 836 -19.12 11.81 -26.15
N ALA A 837 -19.17 10.72 -25.37
CA ALA A 837 -19.17 9.35 -25.89
C ALA A 837 -20.01 8.36 -25.08
N GLY A 838 -20.31 7.21 -25.69
CA GLY A 838 -20.90 6.04 -25.04
C GLY A 838 -22.22 6.36 -24.34
N ALA A 839 -22.34 5.97 -23.06
CA ALA A 839 -23.56 6.16 -22.27
C ALA A 839 -24.04 7.62 -22.20
N SER A 840 -23.13 8.59 -22.33
CA SER A 840 -23.46 10.03 -22.33
C SER A 840 -24.30 10.48 -23.53
N LEU A 841 -24.26 9.72 -24.64
CA LEU A 841 -25.03 10.00 -25.85
C LEU A 841 -26.43 9.37 -25.86
N ARG A 842 -26.78 8.59 -24.84
CA ARG A 842 -28.15 8.09 -24.69
C ARG A 842 -29.12 9.27 -24.56
N ALA A 843 -30.31 9.13 -25.12
CA ALA A 843 -31.27 10.24 -25.26
C ALA A 843 -31.60 10.94 -23.94
N ASP A 844 -31.77 10.18 -22.85
CA ASP A 844 -32.06 10.69 -21.51
C ASP A 844 -30.87 11.44 -20.89
N ASN A 845 -29.66 10.89 -21.02
CA ASN A 845 -28.43 11.52 -20.55
C ASN A 845 -28.08 12.76 -21.37
N PHE A 846 -28.15 12.67 -22.70
CA PHE A 846 -27.80 13.76 -23.61
C PHE A 846 -28.75 14.95 -23.48
N ALA A 847 -30.03 14.71 -23.18
CA ALA A 847 -31.02 15.77 -22.95
C ALA A 847 -30.61 16.76 -21.85
N LEU A 848 -29.79 16.34 -20.88
CA LEU A 848 -29.28 17.20 -19.80
C LEU A 848 -28.34 18.29 -20.31
N ILE A 849 -27.60 18.01 -21.40
CA ILE A 849 -26.53 18.87 -21.90
C ILE A 849 -26.81 19.50 -23.25
N ASP A 850 -27.82 19.01 -24.00
CA ASP A 850 -28.11 19.47 -25.36
C ASP A 850 -28.30 20.99 -25.44
N ALA A 851 -29.23 21.53 -24.64
CA ALA A 851 -29.49 22.97 -24.60
C ALA A 851 -28.26 23.79 -24.17
N ALA A 852 -27.46 23.27 -23.23
CA ALA A 852 -26.25 23.93 -22.77
C ALA A 852 -25.17 23.97 -23.86
N LEU A 853 -24.96 22.85 -24.57
CA LEU A 853 -24.01 22.76 -25.68
C LEU A 853 -24.39 23.67 -26.84
N GLN A 854 -25.67 23.75 -27.20
CA GLN A 854 -26.17 24.68 -28.21
C GLN A 854 -25.89 26.13 -27.81
N ALA A 855 -26.17 26.50 -26.55
CA ALA A 855 -25.90 27.82 -26.03
C ALA A 855 -24.40 28.17 -26.05
N ILE A 856 -23.54 27.23 -25.65
CA ILE A 856 -22.08 27.41 -25.68
C ILE A 856 -21.56 27.60 -27.10
N CYS A 857 -22.01 26.78 -28.06
CA CYS A 857 -21.61 26.93 -29.46
C CYS A 857 -22.02 28.29 -30.04
N ALA A 858 -23.21 28.78 -29.68
CA ALA A 858 -23.72 30.07 -30.13
C ALA A 858 -22.94 31.26 -29.52
N ARG A 859 -22.50 31.15 -28.26
CA ARG A 859 -21.74 32.20 -27.56
C ARG A 859 -20.27 32.26 -27.97
N HIS A 860 -19.70 31.13 -28.38
CA HIS A 860 -18.27 31.00 -28.71
C HIS A 860 -18.03 30.53 -30.16
N PRO A 861 -18.53 31.27 -31.18
CA PRO A 861 -18.41 30.85 -32.57
C PRO A 861 -16.94 30.76 -33.00
N GLY A 862 -16.55 29.60 -33.55
CA GLY A 862 -15.18 29.33 -33.99
C GLY A 862 -14.17 29.07 -32.87
N LYS A 863 -14.57 29.16 -31.60
CA LYS A 863 -13.71 28.93 -30.43
C LYS A 863 -14.03 27.64 -29.66
N VAL A 864 -15.10 26.94 -30.05
CA VAL A 864 -15.49 25.66 -29.45
C VAL A 864 -15.77 24.66 -30.56
N ARG A 865 -15.33 23.42 -30.34
CA ARG A 865 -15.71 22.25 -31.15
C ARG A 865 -16.33 21.19 -30.27
N VAL A 866 -17.37 20.53 -30.78
CA VAL A 866 -18.02 19.39 -30.12
C VAL A 866 -17.68 18.12 -30.90
N SER A 867 -17.20 17.10 -30.20
CA SER A 867 -16.80 15.82 -30.76
C SER A 867 -17.66 14.72 -30.15
N PHE A 868 -18.57 14.19 -30.96
CA PHE A 868 -19.41 13.05 -30.62
C PHE A 868 -18.72 11.76 -31.04
N VAL A 869 -18.68 10.76 -30.15
CA VAL A 869 -18.17 9.42 -30.44
C VAL A 869 -19.25 8.40 -30.06
N GLY A 870 -19.98 7.90 -31.06
CA GLY A 870 -21.14 7.05 -30.84
C GLY A 870 -21.70 6.46 -32.13
N ALA A 871 -22.72 5.61 -32.01
CA ALA A 871 -23.37 4.97 -33.14
C ALA A 871 -24.16 5.97 -34.02
N ASP A 872 -24.82 6.94 -33.39
CA ASP A 872 -25.70 7.91 -34.05
C ASP A 872 -25.33 9.36 -33.71
N VAL A 873 -25.56 10.27 -34.66
CA VAL A 873 -25.46 11.71 -34.43
C VAL A 873 -26.68 12.16 -33.61
N PRO A 874 -26.50 12.88 -32.49
CA PRO A 874 -27.63 13.38 -31.72
C PRO A 874 -28.58 14.26 -32.56
N PRO A 875 -29.91 14.16 -32.34
CA PRO A 875 -30.88 15.00 -33.06
C PRO A 875 -30.56 16.49 -32.92
N GLY A 876 -30.62 17.23 -34.04
CA GLY A 876 -30.29 18.66 -34.06
C GLY A 876 -28.80 18.99 -34.24
N TRP A 877 -27.92 18.00 -34.24
CA TRP A 877 -26.47 18.19 -34.40
C TRP A 877 -25.93 17.83 -35.79
N ALA A 878 -26.75 17.22 -36.64
CA ALA A 878 -26.38 16.91 -38.03
C ALA A 878 -26.07 18.19 -38.82
N GLY A 879 -24.83 18.31 -39.29
CA GLY A 879 -24.36 19.48 -40.06
C GLY A 879 -24.11 20.75 -39.24
N HIS A 880 -24.14 20.67 -37.91
CA HIS A 880 -23.82 21.82 -37.05
C HIS A 880 -22.34 22.23 -37.22
N PRO A 881 -22.02 23.52 -37.46
CA PRO A 881 -20.68 23.95 -37.89
C PRO A 881 -19.57 23.72 -36.85
N ALA A 882 -19.93 23.64 -35.56
CA ALA A 882 -19.00 23.36 -34.48
C ALA A 882 -18.87 21.87 -34.14
N ALA A 883 -19.69 20.98 -34.73
CA ALA A 883 -19.78 19.59 -34.31
C ALA A 883 -19.20 18.61 -35.34
N GLY A 884 -18.53 17.57 -34.84
CA GLY A 884 -18.10 16.41 -35.60
C GLY A 884 -18.55 15.13 -34.91
N CYS A 885 -18.81 14.09 -35.70
CA CYS A 885 -19.17 12.77 -35.19
C CYS A 885 -18.20 11.72 -35.74
N GLU A 886 -17.68 10.88 -34.86
CA GLU A 886 -16.88 9.71 -35.19
C GLU A 886 -17.60 8.45 -34.69
N PRO A 887 -17.46 7.30 -35.37
CA PRO A 887 -18.03 6.04 -34.89
C PRO A 887 -17.31 5.56 -33.62
N GLU A 888 -18.06 4.90 -32.74
CA GLU A 888 -17.50 4.23 -31.55
C GLU A 888 -16.73 2.95 -31.94
N LEU A 889 -15.55 2.79 -31.36
CA LEU A 889 -14.71 1.61 -31.55
C LEU A 889 -15.12 0.55 -30.54
N HIS A 890 -15.49 -0.62 -31.03
CA HIS A 890 -15.92 -1.74 -30.19
C HIS A 890 -14.74 -2.56 -29.63
N ASP A 891 -13.55 -2.39 -30.23
CA ASP A 891 -12.31 -2.96 -29.71
C ASP A 891 -11.69 -2.00 -28.69
N TYR A 892 -11.52 -2.49 -27.46
CA TYR A 892 -11.00 -1.70 -26.34
C TYR A 892 -9.57 -1.20 -26.59
N ASP A 893 -8.73 -2.01 -27.25
CA ASP A 893 -7.33 -1.65 -27.52
C ASP A 893 -7.27 -0.49 -28.54
N ALA A 894 -8.09 -0.54 -29.58
CA ALA A 894 -8.24 0.53 -30.56
C ALA A 894 -8.84 1.81 -29.95
N HIS A 895 -9.82 1.69 -29.04
CA HIS A 895 -10.36 2.84 -28.30
C HIS A 895 -9.29 3.54 -27.46
N ALA A 896 -8.49 2.77 -26.72
CA ALA A 896 -7.42 3.28 -25.86
C ALA A 896 -6.39 4.09 -26.65
N GLN A 897 -5.99 3.59 -27.84
CA GLN A 897 -5.08 4.29 -28.73
C GLN A 897 -5.70 5.56 -29.33
N ARG A 898 -7.00 5.51 -29.67
CA ARG A 898 -7.68 6.58 -30.38
C ARG A 898 -8.04 7.77 -29.49
N LEU A 899 -8.40 7.55 -28.22
CA LEU A 899 -8.88 8.62 -27.34
C LEU A 899 -7.87 9.78 -27.16
N PRO A 900 -6.57 9.55 -26.87
CA PRO A 900 -5.58 10.63 -26.76
C PRO A 900 -5.45 11.49 -28.03
N GLU A 901 -5.62 10.87 -29.20
CA GLU A 901 -5.52 11.50 -30.52
C GLU A 901 -6.68 12.46 -30.81
N ARG A 902 -7.85 12.25 -30.17
CA ARG A 902 -9.03 13.12 -30.33
C ARG A 902 -8.83 14.52 -29.76
N ARG A 903 -7.80 14.70 -28.92
CA ARG A 903 -7.41 16.02 -28.39
C ARG A 903 -8.53 16.77 -27.67
N TRP A 904 -9.40 16.04 -26.97
CA TRP A 904 -10.41 16.64 -26.10
C TRP A 904 -9.76 17.41 -24.96
N ASP A 905 -10.36 18.55 -24.63
CA ASP A 905 -9.99 19.43 -23.51
C ASP A 905 -10.97 19.27 -22.35
N ILE A 906 -12.26 19.11 -22.68
CA ILE A 906 -13.36 18.90 -21.73
C ILE A 906 -14.12 17.65 -22.16
N ALA A 907 -14.41 16.75 -21.23
CA ALA A 907 -15.34 15.65 -21.41
C ALA A 907 -16.63 15.90 -20.61
N LEU A 908 -17.77 15.61 -21.22
CA LEU A 908 -19.08 15.67 -20.55
C LEU A 908 -19.57 14.25 -20.26
N LEU A 909 -19.92 14.01 -19.00
CA LEU A 909 -20.43 12.74 -18.49
C LEU A 909 -21.80 12.95 -17.80
N PRO A 910 -22.85 13.33 -18.56
CA PRO A 910 -24.19 13.45 -18.02
C PRO A 910 -24.81 12.09 -17.70
N LEU A 911 -25.51 12.03 -16.58
CA LEU A 911 -26.28 10.89 -16.10
C LEU A 911 -27.64 11.37 -15.59
N ALA A 912 -28.71 10.93 -16.27
CA ALA A 912 -30.09 11.11 -15.84
C ALA A 912 -30.37 10.43 -14.50
N ASP A 913 -31.29 11.01 -13.72
CA ASP A 913 -31.57 10.58 -12.35
C ASP A 913 -32.43 9.31 -12.27
N HIS A 914 -31.76 8.16 -12.32
CA HIS A 914 -32.39 6.85 -12.07
C HIS A 914 -31.35 5.82 -11.58
N ASP A 915 -31.84 4.75 -10.95
CA ASP A 915 -31.00 3.76 -10.24
C ASP A 915 -29.89 3.13 -11.10
N TYR A 916 -30.15 2.83 -12.38
CA TYR A 916 -29.09 2.30 -13.27
C TYR A 916 -27.90 3.26 -13.39
N ASN A 917 -28.14 4.54 -13.67
CA ASN A 917 -27.10 5.55 -13.80
C ASN A 917 -26.42 5.86 -12.46
N ALA A 918 -27.17 5.85 -11.36
CA ALA A 918 -26.60 6.00 -10.02
C ALA A 918 -25.59 4.88 -9.67
N GLY A 919 -25.73 3.71 -10.30
CA GLY A 919 -24.83 2.57 -10.17
C GLY A 919 -23.71 2.48 -11.21
N THR A 920 -23.75 3.26 -12.29
CA THR A 920 -22.84 3.16 -13.44
C THR A 920 -21.36 3.23 -13.05
N SER A 921 -20.54 2.46 -13.76
CA SER A 921 -19.07 2.49 -13.64
C SER A 921 -18.47 3.88 -13.89
N THR A 922 -17.38 4.17 -13.17
CA THR A 922 -16.59 5.39 -13.33
C THR A 922 -15.49 5.25 -14.40
N ILE A 923 -15.45 4.16 -15.15
CA ILE A 923 -14.34 3.86 -16.08
C ILE A 923 -14.10 4.95 -17.12
N GLN A 924 -15.16 5.55 -17.68
CA GLN A 924 -14.99 6.64 -18.67
C GLN A 924 -14.28 7.86 -18.07
N TRP A 925 -14.58 8.22 -16.82
CA TRP A 925 -13.84 9.27 -16.11
C TRP A 925 -12.36 8.89 -15.92
N GLN A 926 -12.08 7.62 -15.58
CA GLN A 926 -10.70 7.14 -15.42
C GLN A 926 -9.92 7.19 -16.74
N GLU A 927 -10.52 6.78 -17.85
CA GLU A 927 -9.92 6.87 -19.20
C GLU A 927 -9.66 8.33 -19.60
N TYR A 928 -10.61 9.22 -19.34
CA TYR A 928 -10.49 10.65 -19.67
C TYR A 928 -9.43 11.34 -18.82
N ALA A 929 -9.38 11.03 -17.52
CA ALA A 929 -8.34 11.50 -16.61
C ALA A 929 -6.96 10.99 -17.02
N ALA A 930 -6.81 9.70 -17.37
CA ALA A 930 -5.55 9.15 -17.87
C ALA A 930 -5.10 9.86 -19.16
N ALA A 931 -6.03 10.20 -20.05
CA ALA A 931 -5.77 10.99 -21.26
C ALA A 931 -5.58 12.51 -20.99
N GLY A 932 -5.59 12.96 -19.74
CA GLY A 932 -5.38 14.36 -19.38
C GLY A 932 -6.50 15.27 -19.89
N ILE A 933 -7.76 14.84 -19.73
CA ILE A 933 -8.97 15.56 -20.14
C ILE A 933 -9.73 16.00 -18.88
N ALA A 934 -10.13 17.27 -18.79
CA ALA A 934 -10.93 17.76 -17.68
C ALA A 934 -12.38 17.26 -17.81
N SER A 935 -13.00 16.83 -16.72
CA SER A 935 -14.34 16.24 -16.76
C SER A 935 -15.38 17.13 -16.06
N ILE A 936 -16.54 17.30 -16.71
CA ILE A 936 -17.77 17.82 -16.09
C ILE A 936 -18.75 16.66 -16.05
N VAL A 937 -19.21 16.32 -14.84
CA VAL A 937 -19.99 15.11 -14.57
C VAL A 937 -21.30 15.46 -13.87
N SER A 938 -22.33 14.66 -14.07
CA SER A 938 -23.55 14.79 -13.26
C SER A 938 -23.27 14.54 -11.78
N ASP A 939 -23.94 15.27 -10.89
CA ASP A 939 -23.87 15.10 -9.44
C ASP A 939 -24.66 13.85 -8.97
N GLN A 940 -24.17 12.67 -9.34
CA GLN A 940 -24.79 11.36 -9.11
C GLN A 940 -23.94 10.48 -8.17
N PRO A 941 -24.54 9.50 -7.46
CA PRO A 941 -23.82 8.63 -6.51
C PRO A 941 -22.56 7.97 -7.08
N ALA A 942 -22.59 7.51 -8.33
CA ALA A 942 -21.44 6.95 -9.03
C ALA A 942 -20.22 7.88 -9.02
N TYR A 943 -20.44 9.16 -9.30
CA TYR A 943 -19.38 10.17 -9.37
C TYR A 943 -19.03 10.78 -8.01
N ARG A 944 -20.00 11.01 -7.11
CA ARG A 944 -19.74 11.47 -5.73
C ARG A 944 -18.81 10.55 -4.95
N PHE A 945 -18.86 9.25 -5.24
CA PHE A 945 -17.96 8.28 -4.62
C PHE A 945 -16.53 8.37 -5.16
N ALA A 946 -16.34 8.74 -6.43
CA ALA A 946 -15.05 8.65 -7.11
C ALA A 946 -14.37 10.01 -7.31
N LEU A 947 -15.07 11.14 -7.23
CA LEU A 947 -14.56 12.49 -7.52
C LEU A 947 -14.76 13.45 -6.34
N HIS A 948 -13.89 14.45 -6.26
CA HIS A 948 -13.99 15.61 -5.39
C HIS A 948 -14.28 16.85 -6.25
N ASP A 949 -15.43 17.49 -6.00
CA ASP A 949 -15.87 18.66 -6.75
C ASP A 949 -14.86 19.81 -6.69
N GLY A 950 -14.53 20.38 -7.85
CA GLY A 950 -13.58 21.49 -7.97
C GLY A 950 -12.11 21.10 -7.81
N CYS A 951 -11.81 19.79 -7.69
CA CYS A 951 -10.44 19.27 -7.56
C CYS A 951 -10.08 18.34 -8.73
N ASP A 952 -10.82 17.25 -8.94
CA ASP A 952 -10.56 16.23 -9.97
C ASP A 952 -11.73 16.08 -10.99
N GLY A 953 -12.67 17.02 -10.94
CA GLY A 953 -13.79 17.19 -11.85
C GLY A 953 -14.72 18.31 -11.38
N LEU A 954 -15.74 18.63 -12.17
CA LEU A 954 -16.87 19.47 -11.73
C LEU A 954 -18.13 18.63 -11.64
N LEU A 955 -18.75 18.58 -10.46
CA LEU A 955 -20.03 17.91 -10.25
C LEU A 955 -21.16 18.92 -10.49
N VAL A 956 -22.05 18.58 -11.42
CA VAL A 956 -23.12 19.48 -11.89
C VAL A 956 -24.48 18.90 -11.51
N PRO A 957 -25.31 19.64 -10.75
CA PRO A 957 -26.67 19.20 -10.46
C PRO A 957 -27.51 19.13 -11.74
N ASP A 958 -28.63 18.42 -11.69
CA ASP A 958 -29.58 18.35 -12.81
C ASP A 958 -30.32 19.69 -13.02
N ALA A 959 -29.60 20.65 -13.60
CA ALA A 959 -30.06 22.00 -13.92
C ALA A 959 -29.36 22.49 -15.19
N PRO A 960 -30.10 22.84 -16.27
CA PRO A 960 -29.50 23.26 -17.54
C PRO A 960 -28.50 24.43 -17.43
N GLN A 961 -28.80 25.39 -16.55
CA GLN A 961 -27.92 26.53 -16.32
C GLN A 961 -26.60 26.13 -15.67
N ALA A 962 -26.60 25.11 -14.80
CA ALA A 962 -25.38 24.66 -14.13
C ALA A 962 -24.38 24.04 -15.13
N TRP A 963 -24.86 23.34 -16.16
CA TRP A 963 -24.02 22.85 -17.26
C TRP A 963 -23.42 23.98 -18.09
N VAL A 964 -24.21 25.02 -18.38
CA VAL A 964 -23.73 26.22 -19.07
C VAL A 964 -22.63 26.90 -18.24
N ASP A 965 -22.86 27.12 -16.95
CA ASP A 965 -21.91 27.80 -16.07
C ASP A 965 -20.61 27.01 -15.92
N ALA A 966 -20.68 25.68 -15.79
CA ALA A 966 -19.51 24.82 -15.73
C ALA A 966 -18.70 24.83 -17.04
N LEU A 967 -19.37 24.78 -18.19
CA LEU A 967 -18.72 24.87 -19.50
C LEU A 967 -18.07 26.24 -19.72
N GLU A 968 -18.80 27.34 -19.47
CA GLU A 968 -18.26 28.71 -19.54
C GLU A 968 -17.02 28.85 -18.66
N ARG A 969 -17.09 28.33 -17.43
CA ARG A 969 -15.97 28.38 -16.48
C ARG A 969 -14.74 27.66 -17.03
N LEU A 970 -14.86 26.44 -17.56
CA LEU A 970 -13.72 25.70 -18.08
C LEU A 970 -13.23 26.23 -19.44
N ILE A 971 -14.08 26.88 -20.23
CA ILE A 971 -13.67 27.57 -21.47
C ILE A 971 -12.87 28.84 -21.13
N ALA A 972 -13.35 29.64 -20.18
CA ALA A 972 -12.73 30.90 -19.79
C ALA A 972 -11.44 30.75 -18.97
N HIS A 973 -11.29 29.64 -18.23
CA HIS A 973 -10.18 29.43 -17.30
C HIS A 973 -9.34 28.18 -17.69
N PRO A 974 -8.37 28.31 -18.61
CA PRO A 974 -7.57 27.18 -19.07
C PRO A 974 -6.61 26.63 -18.01
N ALA A 975 -6.15 27.47 -17.06
CA ALA A 975 -5.35 27.04 -15.91
C ALA A 975 -6.15 26.11 -14.99
N LEU A 976 -7.36 26.51 -14.59
CA LEU A 976 -8.30 25.66 -13.85
C LEU A 976 -8.58 24.35 -14.59
N ARG A 977 -8.85 24.41 -15.91
CA ARG A 977 -9.07 23.22 -16.75
C ARG A 977 -7.89 22.24 -16.68
N ARG A 978 -6.65 22.74 -16.79
CA ARG A 978 -5.44 21.91 -16.64
C ARG A 978 -5.25 21.40 -15.22
N GLY A 979 -5.57 22.19 -14.20
CA GLY A 979 -5.51 21.80 -12.79
C GLY A 979 -6.43 20.61 -12.49
N LEU A 980 -7.68 20.67 -12.94
CA LEU A 980 -8.64 19.56 -12.82
C LEU A 980 -8.12 18.30 -13.53
N ALA A 981 -7.63 18.45 -14.77
CA ALA A 981 -7.09 17.32 -15.54
C ALA A 981 -5.88 16.67 -14.87
N ARG A 982 -4.92 17.47 -14.35
CA ARG A 982 -3.72 16.93 -13.66
C ARG A 982 -4.07 16.24 -12.36
N THR A 983 -4.96 16.84 -11.56
CA THR A 983 -5.39 16.25 -10.29
C THR A 983 -6.09 14.92 -10.53
N ALA A 984 -7.02 14.86 -11.49
CA ALA A 984 -7.69 13.62 -11.88
C ALA A 984 -6.70 12.56 -12.40
N GLN A 985 -5.78 12.96 -13.28
CA GLN A 985 -4.76 12.06 -13.85
C GLN A 985 -3.86 11.46 -12.76
N ALA A 986 -3.37 12.27 -11.83
CA ALA A 986 -2.53 11.83 -10.70
C ALA A 986 -3.29 10.85 -9.79
N LYS A 987 -4.54 11.17 -9.46
CA LYS A 987 -5.43 10.30 -8.66
C LYS A 987 -5.65 8.95 -9.35
N VAL A 988 -5.98 8.96 -10.63
CA VAL A 988 -6.25 7.74 -11.40
C VAL A 988 -4.99 6.88 -11.53
N ARG A 989 -3.84 7.48 -11.82
CA ARG A 989 -2.55 6.77 -11.86
C ARG A 989 -2.27 5.99 -10.58
N LYS A 990 -2.64 6.57 -9.44
CA LYS A 990 -2.29 6.05 -8.12
C LYS A 990 -3.28 5.02 -7.59
N HIS A 991 -4.58 5.27 -7.77
CA HIS A 991 -5.64 4.51 -7.10
C HIS A 991 -6.46 3.65 -8.07
N HIS A 992 -6.42 3.94 -9.37
CA HIS A 992 -7.27 3.31 -10.38
C HIS A 992 -6.50 2.67 -11.53
N ALA A 993 -5.18 2.83 -11.61
CA ALA A 993 -4.36 2.10 -12.57
C ALA A 993 -4.39 0.60 -12.25
N LEU A 994 -4.55 -0.23 -13.28
CA LEU A 994 -4.70 -1.68 -13.17
C LEU A 994 -3.66 -2.32 -12.24
N GLN A 995 -2.39 -2.00 -12.43
CA GLN A 995 -1.28 -2.54 -11.64
C GLN A 995 -1.39 -2.18 -10.15
N GLN A 996 -1.93 -1.00 -9.84
CA GLN A 996 -2.10 -0.53 -8.45
C GLN A 996 -3.24 -1.26 -7.73
N VAL A 997 -4.25 -1.72 -8.47
CA VAL A 997 -5.42 -2.42 -7.92
C VAL A 997 -5.29 -3.94 -7.89
N LEU A 998 -4.29 -4.54 -8.54
CA LEU A 998 -4.07 -6.00 -8.54
C LEU A 998 -4.05 -6.63 -7.13
N PRO A 999 -3.46 -6.02 -6.08
CA PRO A 999 -3.57 -6.54 -4.72
C PRO A 999 -5.02 -6.64 -4.22
N ARG A 1000 -5.88 -5.70 -4.63
CA ARG A 1000 -7.33 -5.71 -4.32
C ARG A 1000 -8.06 -6.79 -5.08
N TYR A 1001 -7.71 -7.03 -6.35
CA TYR A 1001 -8.23 -8.17 -7.12
C TYR A 1001 -7.93 -9.50 -6.41
N ARG A 1002 -6.66 -9.75 -6.09
CA ARG A 1002 -6.24 -10.96 -5.34
C ARG A 1002 -7.04 -11.15 -4.07
N HIS A 1003 -7.14 -10.09 -3.27
CA HIS A 1003 -7.86 -10.10 -2.01
C HIS A 1003 -9.34 -10.43 -2.19
N VAL A 1004 -10.06 -9.70 -3.07
CA VAL A 1004 -11.50 -9.91 -3.28
C VAL A 1004 -11.82 -11.31 -3.79
N TYR A 1005 -11.09 -11.81 -4.79
CA TYR A 1005 -11.32 -13.15 -5.31
C TYR A 1005 -10.99 -14.24 -4.29
N GLN A 1006 -9.92 -14.05 -3.49
CA GLN A 1006 -9.60 -14.97 -2.39
C GLN A 1006 -10.72 -15.01 -1.35
N GLN A 1007 -11.28 -13.85 -0.97
CA GLN A 1007 -12.41 -13.77 -0.05
C GLN A 1007 -13.68 -14.43 -0.55
N CYS A 1008 -13.94 -14.35 -1.86
CA CYS A 1008 -15.08 -15.02 -2.45
C CYS A 1008 -14.98 -16.54 -2.24
N ILE A 1009 -13.77 -17.09 -2.29
CA ILE A 1009 -13.49 -18.53 -2.22
C ILE A 1009 -13.43 -19.05 -0.79
N ASP A 1010 -12.79 -18.33 0.13
CA ASP A 1010 -12.50 -18.84 1.48
C ASP A 1010 -13.75 -18.99 2.38
N LYS A 1011 -14.93 -18.55 1.92
CA LYS A 1011 -16.23 -18.56 2.65
C LYS A 1011 -16.21 -17.92 4.06
N GLY A 1012 -15.08 -17.34 4.48
CA GLY A 1012 -14.88 -16.65 5.75
C GLY A 1012 -15.33 -15.19 5.75
N ALA A 1013 -15.24 -14.55 6.92
CA ALA A 1013 -15.64 -13.15 7.13
C ALA A 1013 -14.90 -12.18 6.19
N ILE A 1014 -15.57 -11.08 5.83
CA ILE A 1014 -15.04 -9.99 4.99
C ILE A 1014 -13.83 -9.36 5.73
N GLY A 1015 -12.63 -9.88 5.49
CA GLY A 1015 -11.38 -9.24 5.88
C GLY A 1015 -11.14 -7.94 5.11
N ASN A 1016 -10.64 -6.89 5.75
CA ASN A 1016 -10.16 -5.73 5.00
C ASN A 1016 -8.81 -6.04 4.36
N LEU A 1017 -8.51 -5.37 3.24
CA LEU A 1017 -7.18 -5.42 2.65
C LEU A 1017 -6.13 -5.08 3.73
N PRO A 1018 -4.94 -5.71 3.69
CA PRO A 1018 -3.81 -5.20 4.46
C PRO A 1018 -3.59 -3.72 4.10
N ALA A 1019 -3.50 -2.87 5.12
CA ALA A 1019 -3.16 -1.46 4.92
C ALA A 1019 -1.81 -1.36 4.22
N ARG A 1020 -1.70 -0.46 3.23
CA ARG A 1020 -0.39 -0.13 2.65
C ARG A 1020 0.52 0.37 3.79
N PRO A 1021 1.76 -0.12 3.93
CA PRO A 1021 2.64 0.19 5.06
C PRO A 1021 2.89 1.69 5.27
N ASP A 1022 2.75 2.50 4.22
CA ASP A 1022 2.88 3.95 4.25
C ASP A 1022 1.66 4.58 3.58
N ALA A 1023 0.73 5.15 4.36
CA ALA A 1023 -0.35 5.95 3.80
C ALA A 1023 0.26 7.20 3.15
N PRO A 1024 0.02 7.46 1.85
CA PRO A 1024 0.60 8.61 1.19
C PRO A 1024 0.06 9.92 1.76
N ILE A 1025 0.91 10.94 1.75
CA ILE A 1025 0.64 12.26 2.33
C ILE A 1025 -0.35 13.01 1.42
N PRO A 1026 -1.54 13.39 1.90
CA PRO A 1026 -2.43 14.28 1.17
C PRO A 1026 -1.75 15.65 0.97
N GLY A 1027 -1.70 16.12 -0.26
CA GLY A 1027 -0.98 17.36 -0.59
C GLY A 1027 -1.67 18.20 -1.65
N ALA A 1028 -1.32 19.49 -1.66
CA ALA A 1028 -1.64 20.42 -2.74
C ALA A 1028 -0.35 20.75 -3.52
N LEU A 1029 -0.37 20.59 -4.84
CA LEU A 1029 0.75 20.94 -5.71
C LEU A 1029 0.48 22.26 -6.42
N ILE A 1030 1.36 23.24 -6.23
CA ILE A 1030 1.26 24.57 -6.84
C ILE A 1030 2.34 24.69 -7.91
N LEU A 1031 1.92 24.99 -9.14
CA LEU A 1031 2.75 25.01 -10.34
C LEU A 1031 3.03 26.44 -10.77
N ASP A 1032 4.25 26.93 -10.53
CA ASP A 1032 4.71 28.26 -10.92
C ASP A 1032 5.75 28.19 -12.06
N ALA A 1033 5.25 28.09 -13.29
CA ALA A 1033 6.11 28.00 -14.48
C ALA A 1033 6.80 29.33 -14.82
N GLU A 1034 6.19 30.46 -14.43
CA GLU A 1034 6.68 31.81 -14.74
C GLU A 1034 7.68 32.34 -13.69
N GLY A 1035 7.77 31.69 -12.54
CA GLY A 1035 8.67 32.09 -11.45
C GLY A 1035 8.15 33.29 -10.66
N ASP A 1036 6.84 33.53 -10.69
CA ASP A 1036 6.18 34.65 -10.03
C ASP A 1036 5.68 34.25 -8.64
N LEU A 1037 6.52 34.51 -7.63
CA LEU A 1037 6.23 34.18 -6.24
C LEU A 1037 5.05 34.99 -5.66
N ASP A 1038 4.67 36.13 -6.26
CA ASP A 1038 3.46 36.85 -5.83
C ASP A 1038 2.20 36.08 -6.26
N GLN A 1039 2.20 35.46 -7.43
CA GLN A 1039 1.11 34.58 -7.86
C GLN A 1039 1.03 33.33 -7.00
N VAL A 1040 2.17 32.76 -6.59
CA VAL A 1040 2.21 31.65 -5.63
C VAL A 1040 1.56 32.04 -4.31
N ARG A 1041 1.89 33.23 -3.79
CA ARG A 1041 1.31 33.75 -2.54
C ARG A 1041 -0.20 33.89 -2.63
N LEU A 1042 -0.72 34.37 -3.75
CA LEU A 1042 -2.17 34.47 -3.98
C LEU A 1042 -2.82 33.07 -4.01
N SER A 1043 -2.24 32.12 -4.75
CA SER A 1043 -2.74 30.74 -4.79
C SER A 1043 -2.77 30.07 -3.40
N LEU A 1044 -1.74 30.31 -2.57
CA LEU A 1044 -1.72 29.83 -1.18
C LEU A 1044 -2.85 30.44 -0.33
N GLN A 1045 -3.15 31.73 -0.52
CA GLN A 1045 -4.26 32.39 0.18
C GLN A 1045 -5.62 31.84 -0.25
N ASP A 1046 -5.76 31.46 -1.51
CA ASP A 1046 -7.01 30.85 -2.00
C ASP A 1046 -7.18 29.42 -1.49
N ILE A 1047 -6.11 28.62 -1.47
CA ILE A 1047 -6.13 27.28 -0.85
C ILE A 1047 -6.53 27.38 0.63
N ALA A 1048 -6.03 28.40 1.34
CA ALA A 1048 -6.39 28.64 2.74
C ALA A 1048 -7.87 28.98 2.98
N ARG A 1049 -8.66 29.26 1.93
CA ARG A 1049 -10.11 29.49 2.01
C ARG A 1049 -10.93 28.28 1.56
N ARG A 1050 -10.28 27.23 1.07
CA ARG A 1050 -10.91 26.01 0.58
C ARG A 1050 -10.92 24.93 1.66
N PRO A 1051 -11.72 23.86 1.51
CA PRO A 1051 -11.64 22.68 2.38
C PRO A 1051 -10.22 22.09 2.45
N GLU A 1052 -9.39 22.30 1.43
CA GLU A 1052 -8.01 21.83 1.33
C GLU A 1052 -6.97 22.64 2.14
N GLN A 1053 -7.39 23.60 2.98
CA GLN A 1053 -6.51 24.51 3.75
C GLN A 1053 -5.49 23.83 4.68
N ASP A 1054 -5.71 22.56 5.03
CA ASP A 1054 -4.85 21.79 5.93
C ASP A 1054 -3.89 20.83 5.22
N LEU A 1055 -3.92 20.80 3.88
CA LEU A 1055 -2.98 20.01 3.09
C LEU A 1055 -1.56 20.58 3.13
N LEU A 1056 -0.56 19.70 3.01
CA LEU A 1056 0.81 20.15 2.73
C LEU A 1056 0.87 20.72 1.31
N ALA A 1057 1.17 22.01 1.19
CA ALA A 1057 1.40 22.65 -0.09
C ALA A 1057 2.85 22.45 -0.54
N VAL A 1058 3.05 21.93 -1.75
CA VAL A 1058 4.35 21.86 -2.41
C VAL A 1058 4.32 22.78 -3.62
N VAL A 1059 5.20 23.77 -3.63
CA VAL A 1059 5.34 24.74 -4.71
C VAL A 1059 6.50 24.32 -5.59
N VAL A 1060 6.27 24.17 -6.90
CA VAL A 1060 7.32 23.98 -7.91
C VAL A 1060 7.45 25.25 -8.71
N THR A 1061 8.62 25.88 -8.68
CA THR A 1061 8.82 27.22 -9.27
C THR A 1061 10.10 27.30 -10.10
N THR A 1062 10.06 28.08 -11.18
CA THR A 1062 11.24 28.46 -11.98
C THR A 1062 11.91 29.75 -11.49
N SER A 1063 11.41 30.33 -10.39
CA SER A 1063 11.84 31.62 -9.88
C SER A 1063 13.33 31.64 -9.56
N GLN A 1064 14.02 32.65 -10.08
CA GLN A 1064 15.43 32.92 -9.77
C GLN A 1064 15.60 33.73 -8.48
N ALA A 1065 14.50 34.17 -7.86
CA ALA A 1065 14.53 34.88 -6.59
C ALA A 1065 14.80 33.92 -5.42
N PRO A 1066 15.36 34.41 -4.29
CA PRO A 1066 15.49 33.60 -3.08
C PRO A 1066 14.12 33.05 -2.65
N LEU A 1067 14.03 31.73 -2.53
CA LEU A 1067 12.79 31.07 -2.11
C LEU A 1067 12.53 31.29 -0.62
N PRO A 1068 11.26 31.42 -0.20
CA PRO A 1068 10.92 31.47 1.22
C PRO A 1068 11.35 30.20 1.95
N GLU A 1069 11.60 30.32 3.26
CA GLU A 1069 11.89 29.17 4.09
C GLU A 1069 10.71 28.20 4.15
N TRP A 1070 11.03 26.92 4.26
CA TRP A 1070 10.04 25.87 4.42
C TRP A 1070 9.29 26.03 5.75
N THR A 1071 7.99 25.75 5.71
CA THR A 1071 7.12 25.71 6.90
C THR A 1071 6.41 24.38 6.96
N ASP A 1072 5.87 23.97 8.11
CA ASP A 1072 5.17 22.69 8.27
C ASP A 1072 4.00 22.49 7.29
N LYS A 1073 3.48 23.59 6.70
CA LYS A 1073 2.41 23.57 5.70
C LYS A 1073 2.85 23.87 4.26
N VAL A 1074 4.05 24.41 4.02
CA VAL A 1074 4.49 24.82 2.68
C VAL A 1074 5.94 24.44 2.42
N ARG A 1075 6.20 23.75 1.31
CA ARG A 1075 7.54 23.42 0.79
C ARG A 1075 7.72 24.06 -0.58
N TYR A 1076 8.93 24.55 -0.85
CA TYR A 1076 9.31 25.10 -2.15
C TYR A 1076 10.37 24.23 -2.82
N LEU A 1077 10.18 23.95 -4.09
CA LEU A 1077 11.10 23.23 -4.96
C LEU A 1077 11.42 24.11 -6.18
N HIS A 1078 12.70 24.46 -6.33
CA HIS A 1078 13.17 25.13 -7.53
C HIS A 1078 13.40 24.10 -8.64
N ALA A 1079 12.85 24.34 -9.82
CA ALA A 1079 13.12 23.56 -11.03
C ALA A 1079 13.61 24.49 -12.16
N PRO A 1080 14.76 24.22 -12.78
CA PRO A 1080 15.20 24.96 -13.97
C PRO A 1080 14.12 24.92 -15.06
N ALA A 1081 13.95 26.01 -15.82
CA ALA A 1081 12.89 26.11 -16.83
C ALA A 1081 12.86 24.96 -17.86
N HIS A 1082 14.02 24.38 -18.19
CA HIS A 1082 14.13 23.26 -19.12
C HIS A 1082 13.77 21.89 -18.49
N GLU A 1083 13.80 21.78 -17.16
CA GLU A 1083 13.44 20.58 -16.39
C GLU A 1083 12.04 20.65 -15.78
N TYR A 1084 11.46 21.85 -15.70
CA TYR A 1084 10.19 22.13 -15.01
C TYR A 1084 9.10 21.12 -15.32
N THR A 1085 8.80 20.87 -16.60
CA THR A 1085 7.76 19.92 -17.01
C THR A 1085 8.07 18.49 -16.53
N ALA A 1086 9.33 18.05 -16.62
CA ALA A 1086 9.73 16.73 -16.16
C ALA A 1086 9.62 16.61 -14.63
N THR A 1087 9.98 17.67 -13.89
CA THR A 1087 9.83 17.73 -12.43
C THR A 1087 8.36 17.66 -12.01
N VAL A 1088 7.48 18.38 -12.69
CA VAL A 1088 6.02 18.33 -12.42
C VAL A 1088 5.49 16.92 -12.65
N GLU A 1089 5.84 16.27 -13.76
CA GLU A 1089 5.41 14.89 -14.05
C GLU A 1089 5.93 13.89 -13.01
N GLN A 1090 7.18 14.04 -12.57
CA GLN A 1090 7.76 13.21 -11.52
C GLN A 1090 7.05 13.39 -10.18
N LEU A 1091 6.70 14.62 -9.81
CA LEU A 1091 5.97 14.90 -8.58
C LEU A 1091 4.55 14.35 -8.64
N CYS A 1092 3.83 14.56 -9.74
CA CYS A 1092 2.50 13.97 -9.96
C CYS A 1092 2.53 12.44 -9.84
N ALA A 1093 3.64 11.79 -10.22
CA ALA A 1093 3.84 10.35 -10.13
C ALA A 1093 4.33 9.84 -8.77
N LEU A 1094 4.71 10.74 -7.85
CA LEU A 1094 5.47 10.38 -6.66
C LEU A 1094 4.62 9.55 -5.68
N PRO A 1095 4.99 8.30 -5.36
CA PRO A 1095 4.15 7.42 -4.52
C PRO A 1095 3.85 7.98 -3.13
N ALA A 1096 4.76 8.79 -2.59
CA ALA A 1096 4.67 9.39 -1.26
C ALA A 1096 3.52 10.40 -1.12
N PHE A 1097 3.03 11.01 -2.21
CA PHE A 1097 2.01 12.06 -2.17
C PHE A 1097 0.71 11.64 -2.84
N ASP A 1098 -0.40 11.90 -2.18
CA ASP A 1098 -1.73 11.84 -2.77
C ASP A 1098 -2.20 13.27 -3.07
N TRP A 1099 -1.98 13.71 -4.31
CA TRP A 1099 -2.29 15.07 -4.72
C TRP A 1099 -3.80 15.26 -4.78
N THR A 1100 -4.35 15.86 -3.73
CA THR A 1100 -5.77 16.17 -3.63
C THR A 1100 -6.12 17.40 -4.47
N LEU A 1101 -5.14 18.27 -4.71
CA LEU A 1101 -5.31 19.47 -5.51
C LEU A 1101 -4.02 19.80 -6.27
N ILE A 1102 -4.12 20.05 -7.57
CA ILE A 1102 -3.02 20.57 -8.40
C ILE A 1102 -3.48 21.85 -9.10
N VAL A 1103 -2.80 22.96 -8.85
CA VAL A 1103 -3.16 24.29 -9.38
C VAL A 1103 -1.97 25.01 -9.98
N GLU A 1104 -2.22 25.83 -11.01
CA GLU A 1104 -1.22 26.75 -11.53
C GLU A 1104 -1.21 28.05 -10.70
N ALA A 1105 -0.04 28.61 -10.46
CA ALA A 1105 0.12 29.84 -9.68
C ALA A 1105 -0.59 31.01 -10.38
N GLY A 1106 -1.38 31.78 -9.63
CA GLY A 1106 -2.05 32.99 -10.12
C GLY A 1106 -3.46 32.83 -10.71
N ASP A 1107 -4.00 31.61 -10.68
CA ASP A 1107 -5.37 31.28 -11.11
C ASP A 1107 -6.46 31.87 -10.16
N GLY A 1108 -6.05 32.39 -9.00
CA GLY A 1108 -6.89 32.91 -7.91
C GLY A 1108 -7.85 34.05 -8.23
N ARG A 1109 -7.72 34.70 -9.39
CA ARG A 1109 -8.60 35.82 -9.78
C ARG A 1109 -10.04 35.41 -10.12
N ALA A 1110 -10.37 34.11 -10.17
CA ALA A 1110 -11.69 33.62 -10.59
C ALA A 1110 -12.64 33.21 -9.45
N ALA A 1111 -12.24 33.24 -8.17
CA ALA A 1111 -13.14 32.96 -7.04
C ALA A 1111 -14.06 34.14 -6.68
N GLN A 1112 -13.99 35.27 -7.40
CA GLN A 1112 -14.89 36.42 -7.26
C GLN A 1112 -15.76 36.61 -8.51
N ALA A 1113 -16.55 35.60 -8.87
CA ALA A 1113 -17.81 35.83 -9.56
C ALA A 1113 -18.90 36.02 -8.49
N ARG A 1114 -19.19 37.29 -8.21
CA ARG A 1114 -20.26 37.74 -7.31
C ARG A 1114 -21.58 37.07 -7.65
N THR A 1115 -22.26 36.52 -6.64
CA THR A 1115 -23.72 36.33 -6.68
C THR A 1115 -24.42 37.68 -6.87
N PRO A 1116 -25.47 37.79 -7.71
CA PRO A 1116 -26.21 39.04 -7.92
C PRO A 1116 -27.13 39.41 -6.75
N ALA A 1117 -26.79 39.03 -5.51
CA ALA A 1117 -27.56 39.33 -4.31
C ALA A 1117 -26.98 40.49 -3.49
N ASP A 1118 -25.68 40.81 -3.63
CA ASP A 1118 -25.01 41.84 -2.80
C ASP A 1118 -24.85 43.20 -3.50
N ALA A 1119 -25.49 43.42 -4.65
CA ALA A 1119 -25.56 44.74 -5.29
C ALA A 1119 -26.69 45.64 -4.73
N VAL A 1120 -27.38 45.18 -3.69
CA VAL A 1120 -28.39 45.97 -2.97
C VAL A 1120 -27.99 46.01 -1.49
N ILE A 1121 -26.96 46.77 -1.18
CA ILE A 1121 -26.79 47.63 0.02
C ILE A 1121 -25.48 48.38 -0.26
N ALA A 1122 -25.64 49.65 -0.63
CA ALA A 1122 -24.58 50.64 -0.71
C ALA A 1122 -24.20 51.17 0.67
#